data_AF-A0A246BTU7-F1
#
_entry.id   AF-A0A246BTU7-F1
#
_cell.length_a   1.000
_cell.length_b   1.000
_cell.length_c   1.000
_cell.angle_alpha   90.00
_cell.angle_beta   90.00
_cell.angle_gamma   90.00
#
_symmetry.space_group_name_H-M   'P 1'
#
loop_
_entity.id
_entity.type
_entity.pdbx_description
1 polymer ?
#
loop_
_entity_poly.entity_id
_entity_poly.type
_entity_poly.pdbx_seq_one_letter_code
_entity_poly.pdbx_strand_id
1 'polypeptide(L)'
;MTKMVLRTPDGRSLPRPASTLRVQAPDAFAPDPPGGLCAHPALLRGVLDTLAARLDAMMDRAEQDETLSVEAQSDLIRAVGLGQALVTGLEGYAAAPDRTLLERLSDLAQTLALLQPDEARLSGRVAAIAGAAGHAWLEGVPLLPDEDAPMITLTLDAAQAAGIRVGERGEARLTWAGVRRPAPLRDPLTPLRAALTPPATLDAGRHGTGQALQRLALGEREGERNAALLLLFVCGRDRLEDLPLILALDRALVLLRALQAQEPTPATAHLLELHAALHAELGRPDLPLAQRERRQASGDLGGQVLAARRTLRALRFGRLRPVTPEAQEHLNVLWDALNDLDEDLSRGVTPDRDPDLRARLLLLSLQGLTSTARAPGLRLPPMVQLAAQVSGVDPLWAWERTQPERFTSGPLHGHLGRAALPLELLALRGTPFWDTWGTEVRRLTALAGGNLLASVRRAGLRLPDQAFLEGYLGGFGPLRALPMDPAALNAFHAALLRLLPDAHAQAQALAAPAEAPVLPQEAANLPPAGPTRADPTPRPVPATPDAPEWPAHVLGVREHLRGRRMVLLGGVPSAPHHAALLAAFELSELDWIGSAEYAHGTHAQAHVTPDTAVVILAIRWMAHAHNTLRDVARARGVPYVMHPGGLSPSSVAWQIGRQVSQQLGQQAGQDAGPALPDNTGD
;
A
#
# COMPACT_ATOMS: atom_id res chain seq x y z
N MET A 1 25.48 -33.27 -11.48
CA MET A 1 24.64 -32.07 -11.62
C MET A 1 24.19 -31.96 -13.06
N THR A 2 22.93 -32.29 -13.33
CA THR A 2 22.33 -32.38 -14.67
C THR A 2 21.96 -30.96 -15.10
N LYS A 3 22.59 -30.44 -16.17
CA LYS A 3 22.29 -29.09 -16.69
C LYS A 3 20.82 -29.02 -17.11
N MET A 4 20.05 -28.16 -16.44
CA MET A 4 18.64 -27.93 -16.73
C MET A 4 18.52 -27.22 -18.10
N VAL A 5 17.85 -27.87 -19.05
CA VAL A 5 17.59 -27.30 -20.38
C VAL A 5 16.35 -26.41 -20.25
N LEU A 6 16.51 -25.11 -20.46
CA LEU A 6 15.41 -24.15 -20.43
C LEU A 6 14.40 -24.49 -21.54
N ARG A 7 13.14 -24.63 -21.15
CA ARG A 7 12.01 -24.89 -22.03
C ARG A 7 11.04 -23.72 -21.98
N THR A 8 10.48 -23.35 -23.12
CA THR A 8 9.34 -22.42 -23.20
C THR A 8 8.12 -22.97 -22.44
N PRO A 9 7.09 -22.15 -22.14
CA PRO A 9 5.84 -22.62 -21.52
C PRO A 9 5.13 -23.74 -22.30
N ASP A 10 5.39 -23.87 -23.61
CA ASP A 10 4.91 -24.97 -24.48
C ASP A 10 5.92 -26.12 -24.65
N GLY A 11 7.00 -26.15 -23.86
CA GLY A 11 7.89 -27.31 -23.71
C GLY A 11 9.06 -27.40 -24.71
N ARG A 12 9.33 -26.36 -25.51
CA ARG A 12 10.40 -26.34 -26.51
C ARG A 12 11.72 -25.84 -25.92
N SER A 13 12.82 -26.51 -26.21
CA SER A 13 14.16 -26.09 -25.77
C SER A 13 14.63 -24.85 -26.55
N LEU A 14 15.11 -23.82 -25.86
CA LEU A 14 15.65 -22.60 -26.48
C LEU A 14 17.16 -22.74 -26.76
N PRO A 15 17.66 -22.31 -27.94
CA PRO A 15 19.10 -22.25 -28.19
C PRO A 15 19.74 -21.13 -27.37
N ARG A 16 20.93 -21.40 -26.81
CA ARG A 16 21.70 -20.39 -26.05
C ARG A 16 22.09 -19.20 -26.94
N PRO A 17 21.86 -17.95 -26.51
CA PRO A 17 22.42 -16.79 -27.21
C PRO A 17 23.96 -16.81 -27.12
N ALA A 18 24.60 -16.57 -28.26
CA ALA A 18 26.05 -16.45 -28.37
C ALA A 18 26.45 -14.97 -28.15
N SER A 19 26.53 -14.54 -26.90
CA SER A 19 26.91 -13.17 -26.55
C SER A 19 27.76 -13.16 -25.28
N THR A 20 29.05 -12.83 -25.42
CA THR A 20 29.97 -12.53 -24.32
C THR A 20 30.42 -11.07 -24.46
N LEU A 21 29.52 -10.12 -24.21
CA LEU A 21 29.85 -8.69 -24.17
C LEU A 21 29.71 -8.16 -22.74
N ARG A 22 30.87 -7.86 -22.11
CA ARG A 22 30.91 -7.05 -20.88
C ARG A 22 30.68 -5.58 -21.25
N VAL A 23 29.56 -5.03 -20.80
CA VAL A 23 29.20 -3.62 -20.99
C VAL A 23 29.84 -2.77 -19.89
N GLN A 24 30.63 -1.75 -20.25
CA GLN A 24 31.02 -0.67 -19.34
C GLN A 24 29.85 0.30 -19.19
N ALA A 25 29.50 0.67 -17.95
CA ALA A 25 28.42 1.62 -17.67
C ALA A 25 28.81 3.06 -18.07
N PRO A 26 28.09 3.73 -18.99
CA PRO A 26 28.29 5.15 -19.26
C PRO A 26 27.39 5.97 -18.31
N ASP A 27 27.99 6.65 -17.34
CA ASP A 27 27.27 7.24 -16.19
C ASP A 27 27.00 8.76 -16.26
N ALA A 28 27.08 9.39 -17.43
CA ALA A 28 26.64 10.77 -17.60
C ALA A 28 26.02 11.00 -18.97
N PHE A 29 24.69 11.04 -19.03
CA PHE A 29 23.98 11.42 -20.25
C PHE A 29 23.92 12.94 -20.40
N ALA A 30 24.24 13.43 -21.61
CA ALA A 30 24.13 14.84 -21.97
C ALA A 30 22.68 15.35 -21.85
N PRO A 31 22.47 16.64 -21.52
CA PRO A 31 21.15 17.26 -21.53
C PRO A 31 20.49 17.14 -22.91
N ASP A 32 19.15 17.05 -22.94
CA ASP A 32 18.42 16.89 -24.19
C ASP A 32 18.68 18.08 -25.14
N PRO A 33 18.92 17.81 -26.43
CA PRO A 33 19.21 18.86 -27.39
C PRO A 33 17.96 19.72 -27.66
N PRO A 34 18.15 20.99 -28.09
CA PRO A 34 17.03 21.83 -28.52
C PRO A 34 16.23 21.14 -29.65
N GLY A 35 14.90 21.10 -29.51
CA GLY A 35 14.01 20.35 -30.41
C GLY A 35 13.72 18.90 -29.99
N GLY A 36 14.33 18.41 -28.91
CA GLY A 36 14.10 17.06 -28.37
C GLY A 36 14.88 15.97 -29.12
N LEU A 37 15.02 14.79 -28.50
CA LEU A 37 15.86 13.69 -29.03
C LEU A 37 15.47 13.25 -30.46
N CYS A 38 14.18 13.27 -30.78
CA CYS A 38 13.68 12.84 -32.10
C CYS A 38 14.08 13.79 -33.24
N ALA A 39 14.47 15.03 -32.95
CA ALA A 39 15.01 15.96 -33.94
C ALA A 39 16.50 15.71 -34.25
N HIS A 40 17.18 14.83 -33.50
CA HIS A 40 18.61 14.56 -33.61
C HIS A 40 18.88 13.07 -33.83
N PRO A 41 18.82 12.57 -35.08
CA PRO A 41 18.88 11.14 -35.38
C PRO A 41 20.09 10.40 -34.81
N ALA A 42 21.27 11.05 -34.78
CA ALA A 42 22.48 10.45 -34.21
C ALA A 42 22.39 10.25 -32.69
N LEU A 43 21.80 11.22 -31.96
CA LEU A 43 21.60 11.12 -30.52
C LEU A 43 20.51 10.09 -30.19
N LEU A 44 19.40 10.13 -30.94
CA LEU A 44 18.35 9.12 -30.83
C LEU A 44 18.93 7.71 -31.04
N ARG A 45 19.75 7.51 -32.08
CA ARG A 45 20.38 6.22 -32.35
C ARG A 45 21.23 5.73 -31.17
N GLY A 46 22.07 6.59 -30.58
CA GLY A 46 22.86 6.22 -29.40
C GLY A 46 22.01 5.83 -28.18
N VAL A 47 20.88 6.52 -27.96
CA VAL A 47 19.91 6.15 -26.90
C VAL A 47 19.29 4.79 -27.19
N LEU A 48 18.84 4.55 -28.43
CA LEU A 48 18.22 3.29 -28.84
C LEU A 48 19.19 2.12 -28.78
N ASP A 49 20.44 2.31 -29.17
CA ASP A 49 21.47 1.27 -29.06
C ASP A 49 21.78 0.94 -27.59
N THR A 50 21.82 1.96 -26.72
CA THR A 50 21.98 1.75 -25.27
C THR A 50 20.81 0.97 -24.68
N LEU A 51 19.58 1.34 -25.06
CA LEU A 51 18.37 0.63 -24.67
C LEU A 51 18.40 -0.84 -25.13
N ALA A 52 18.72 -1.08 -26.40
CA ALA A 52 18.82 -2.43 -26.94
C ALA A 52 19.84 -3.29 -26.18
N ALA A 53 21.00 -2.73 -25.80
CA ALA A 53 22.00 -3.43 -25.00
C ALA A 53 21.51 -3.75 -23.57
N ARG A 54 20.73 -2.85 -22.96
CA ARG A 54 20.10 -3.11 -21.66
C ARG A 54 19.06 -4.23 -21.73
N LEU A 55 18.28 -4.28 -22.80
CA LEU A 55 17.33 -5.36 -23.03
C LEU A 55 18.03 -6.72 -23.16
N ASP A 56 19.16 -6.77 -23.86
CA ASP A 56 19.97 -8.00 -23.94
C ASP A 56 20.49 -8.41 -22.54
N ALA A 57 20.96 -7.46 -21.73
CA ALA A 57 21.39 -7.74 -20.36
C ALA A 57 20.24 -8.22 -19.44
N MET A 58 19.02 -7.69 -19.62
CA MET A 58 17.84 -8.15 -18.91
C MET A 58 17.47 -9.60 -19.29
N MET A 59 17.54 -9.94 -20.58
CA MET A 59 17.35 -11.32 -21.06
C MET A 59 18.39 -12.26 -20.45
N ASP A 60 19.68 -11.91 -20.55
CA ASP A 60 20.77 -12.71 -20.01
C ASP A 60 20.61 -12.92 -18.50
N ARG A 61 20.24 -11.89 -17.75
CA ARG A 61 19.96 -11.99 -16.32
C ARG A 61 18.78 -12.92 -16.04
N ALA A 62 17.67 -12.76 -16.74
CA ALA A 62 16.48 -13.60 -16.56
C ALA A 62 16.75 -15.08 -16.87
N GLU A 63 17.69 -15.39 -17.77
CA GLU A 63 18.07 -16.77 -18.11
C GLU A 63 19.10 -17.38 -17.17
N GLN A 64 20.03 -16.58 -16.63
CA GLN A 64 21.24 -17.08 -15.96
C GLN A 64 21.22 -16.90 -14.45
N ASP A 65 20.45 -15.94 -13.93
CA ASP A 65 20.39 -15.64 -12.49
C ASP A 65 19.37 -16.55 -11.80
N GLU A 66 19.86 -17.71 -11.32
CA GLU A 66 19.07 -18.69 -10.56
C GLU A 66 18.59 -18.16 -9.19
N THR A 67 19.04 -16.97 -8.76
CA THR A 67 18.60 -16.36 -7.49
C THR A 67 17.32 -15.54 -7.63
N LEU A 68 16.88 -15.25 -8.86
CA LEU A 68 15.64 -14.53 -9.11
C LEU A 68 14.43 -15.32 -8.63
N SER A 69 13.49 -14.62 -7.99
CA SER A 69 12.16 -15.17 -7.78
C SER A 69 11.42 -15.32 -9.12
N VAL A 70 10.42 -16.20 -9.16
CA VAL A 70 9.56 -16.38 -10.35
C VAL A 70 8.92 -15.06 -10.80
N GLU A 71 8.50 -14.23 -9.85
CA GLU A 71 7.93 -12.91 -10.12
C GLU A 71 8.97 -11.96 -10.73
N ALA A 72 10.16 -11.87 -10.15
CA ALA A 72 11.24 -11.03 -10.68
C ALA A 72 11.68 -11.46 -12.09
N GLN A 73 11.72 -12.77 -12.35
CA GLN A 73 12.01 -13.30 -13.68
C GLN A 73 10.89 -12.93 -14.67
N SER A 74 9.62 -13.06 -14.26
CA SER A 74 8.46 -12.66 -15.07
C SER A 74 8.46 -11.17 -15.39
N ASP A 75 8.84 -10.31 -14.42
CA ASP A 75 8.95 -8.87 -14.62
C ASP A 75 10.06 -8.50 -15.60
N LEU A 76 11.21 -9.18 -15.57
CA LEU A 76 12.27 -9.01 -16.58
C LEU A 76 11.79 -9.42 -17.97
N ILE A 77 11.10 -10.56 -18.09
CA ILE A 77 10.52 -11.02 -19.36
C ILE A 77 9.55 -9.98 -19.93
N ARG A 78 8.65 -9.49 -19.08
CA ARG A 78 7.69 -8.44 -19.40
C ARG A 78 8.39 -7.15 -19.83
N ALA A 79 9.41 -6.72 -19.10
CA ALA A 79 10.19 -5.53 -19.40
C ALA A 79 10.90 -5.61 -20.76
N VAL A 80 11.41 -6.77 -21.16
CA VAL A 80 12.04 -6.95 -22.48
C VAL A 80 11.05 -6.72 -23.61
N GLY A 81 9.84 -7.29 -23.52
CA GLY A 81 8.80 -7.09 -24.53
C GLY A 81 8.37 -5.63 -24.65
N LEU A 82 8.10 -4.98 -23.51
CA LEU A 82 7.72 -3.57 -23.45
C LEU A 82 8.82 -2.64 -23.96
N GLY A 83 10.08 -2.89 -23.57
CA GLY A 83 11.22 -2.07 -23.97
C GLY A 83 11.56 -2.23 -25.44
N GLN A 84 11.41 -3.43 -26.02
CA GLN A 84 11.58 -3.59 -27.46
C GLN A 84 10.50 -2.84 -28.26
N ALA A 85 9.25 -2.84 -27.78
CA ALA A 85 8.20 -2.02 -28.37
C ALA A 85 8.50 -0.51 -28.26
N LEU A 86 9.03 -0.06 -27.13
CA LEU A 86 9.45 1.33 -26.92
C LEU A 86 10.58 1.74 -27.89
N VAL A 87 11.59 0.89 -28.08
CA VAL A 87 12.70 1.15 -29.03
C VAL A 87 12.17 1.31 -30.45
N THR A 88 11.42 0.34 -30.97
CA THR A 88 10.86 0.39 -32.33
C THR A 88 9.88 1.56 -32.48
N GLY A 89 9.08 1.81 -31.44
CA GLY A 89 8.09 2.88 -31.44
C GLY A 89 8.71 4.28 -31.41
N LEU A 90 9.85 4.49 -30.74
CA LEU A 90 10.61 5.75 -30.78
C LEU A 90 11.21 6.01 -32.17
N GLU A 91 11.71 4.97 -32.84
CA GLU A 91 12.12 5.07 -34.24
C GLU A 91 10.93 5.43 -35.14
N GLY A 92 9.79 4.77 -34.93
CA GLY A 92 8.53 5.06 -35.63
C GLY A 92 8.06 6.50 -35.44
N TYR A 93 8.11 7.01 -34.21
CA TYR A 93 7.72 8.39 -33.89
C TYR A 93 8.68 9.41 -34.50
N ALA A 94 9.99 9.13 -34.54
CA ALA A 94 10.95 10.00 -35.20
C ALA A 94 10.74 10.06 -36.72
N ALA A 95 10.32 8.94 -37.34
CA ALA A 95 10.01 8.87 -38.77
C ALA A 95 8.67 9.55 -39.10
N ALA A 96 7.64 9.32 -38.28
CA ALA A 96 6.31 9.89 -38.45
C ALA A 96 5.72 10.30 -37.08
N PRO A 97 5.90 11.56 -36.65
CA PRO A 97 5.38 12.03 -35.38
C PRO A 97 3.86 11.90 -35.30
N ASP A 98 3.39 11.07 -34.38
CA ASP A 98 1.97 10.88 -34.08
C ASP A 98 1.73 11.01 -32.57
N ARG A 99 0.72 11.79 -32.20
CA ARG A 99 0.38 12.03 -30.80
C ARG A 99 -0.03 10.73 -30.10
N THR A 100 -0.79 9.88 -30.78
CA THR A 100 -1.28 8.62 -30.19
C THR A 100 -0.12 7.67 -29.93
N LEU A 101 0.81 7.55 -30.88
CA LEU A 101 2.05 6.80 -30.69
C LEU A 101 2.85 7.36 -29.51
N LEU A 102 3.05 8.67 -29.41
CA LEU A 102 3.76 9.28 -28.29
C LEU A 102 3.10 8.99 -26.93
N GLU A 103 1.76 8.96 -26.88
CA GLU A 103 1.02 8.53 -25.69
C GLU A 103 1.32 7.07 -25.32
N ARG A 104 1.32 6.15 -26.30
CA ARG A 104 1.71 4.75 -26.09
C ARG A 104 3.15 4.62 -25.60
N LEU A 105 4.09 5.37 -26.18
CA LEU A 105 5.49 5.37 -25.75
C LEU A 105 5.64 5.85 -24.31
N SER A 106 4.82 6.82 -23.89
CA SER A 106 4.83 7.32 -22.51
C SER A 106 4.31 6.27 -21.53
N ASP A 107 3.23 5.58 -21.87
CA ASP A 107 2.69 4.48 -21.05
C ASP A 107 3.66 3.30 -20.96
N LEU A 108 4.31 2.92 -22.08
CA LEU A 108 5.36 1.90 -22.11
C LEU A 108 6.54 2.29 -21.22
N ALA A 109 7.06 3.52 -21.36
CA ALA A 109 8.18 4.00 -20.57
C ALA A 109 7.85 4.08 -19.07
N GLN A 110 6.63 4.51 -18.72
CA GLN A 110 6.18 4.54 -17.34
C GLN A 110 6.00 3.13 -16.76
N THR A 111 5.50 2.18 -17.56
CA THR A 111 5.37 0.77 -17.13
C THR A 111 6.74 0.12 -16.94
N LEU A 112 7.69 0.38 -17.83
CA LEU A 112 9.08 -0.07 -17.69
C LEU A 112 9.75 0.49 -16.44
N ALA A 113 9.56 1.78 -16.15
CA ALA A 113 10.08 2.41 -14.93
C ALA A 113 9.55 1.77 -13.65
N LEU A 114 8.31 1.25 -13.66
CA LEU A 114 7.75 0.54 -12.52
C LEU A 114 8.31 -0.88 -12.37
N LEU A 115 8.49 -1.59 -13.48
CA LEU A 115 9.05 -2.95 -13.47
C LEU A 115 10.55 -2.95 -13.16
N GLN A 116 11.27 -1.94 -13.66
CA GLN A 116 12.71 -1.80 -13.56
C GLN A 116 13.03 -0.36 -13.15
N PRO A 117 13.10 -0.06 -11.84
CA PRO A 117 13.33 1.30 -11.34
C PRO A 117 14.60 1.98 -11.89
N ASP A 118 15.63 1.21 -12.24
CA ASP A 118 16.85 1.70 -12.90
C ASP A 118 16.58 2.31 -14.29
N GLU A 119 15.43 1.99 -14.88
CA GLU A 119 14.92 2.52 -16.15
C GLU A 119 14.02 3.75 -15.98
N ALA A 120 13.81 4.27 -14.76
CA ALA A 120 13.00 5.48 -14.53
C ALA A 120 13.49 6.70 -15.35
N ARG A 121 14.77 6.72 -15.72
CA ARG A 121 15.36 7.74 -16.60
C ARG A 121 14.71 7.77 -17.99
N LEU A 122 14.19 6.64 -18.47
CA LEU A 122 13.50 6.55 -19.76
C LEU A 122 12.17 7.28 -19.76
N SER A 123 11.38 7.15 -18.69
CA SER A 123 10.14 7.90 -18.51
C SER A 123 10.43 9.41 -18.58
N GLY A 124 11.49 9.88 -17.92
CA GLY A 124 11.95 11.26 -18.00
C GLY A 124 12.31 11.73 -19.42
N ARG A 125 12.98 10.88 -20.23
CA ARG A 125 13.31 11.18 -21.63
C ARG A 125 12.07 11.25 -22.52
N VAL A 126 11.15 10.31 -22.39
CA VAL A 126 9.91 10.31 -23.17
C VAL A 126 9.05 11.52 -22.80
N ALA A 127 8.99 11.88 -21.51
CA ALA A 127 8.36 13.12 -21.06
C ALA A 127 9.03 14.37 -21.67
N ALA A 128 10.36 14.40 -21.80
CA ALA A 128 11.07 15.49 -22.46
C ALA A 128 10.78 15.56 -23.97
N ILE A 129 10.70 14.42 -24.67
CA ILE A 129 10.25 14.34 -26.07
C ILE A 129 8.83 14.89 -26.19
N ALA A 130 7.92 14.47 -25.31
CA ALA A 130 6.55 14.98 -25.29
C ALA A 130 6.50 16.48 -25.03
N GLY A 131 7.30 17.00 -24.10
CA GLY A 131 7.46 18.42 -23.85
C GLY A 131 7.91 19.19 -25.09
N ALA A 132 8.94 18.71 -25.79
CA ALA A 132 9.42 19.31 -27.03
C ALA A 132 8.38 19.30 -28.16
N ALA A 133 7.49 18.30 -28.18
CA ALA A 133 6.38 18.20 -29.12
C ALA A 133 5.16 19.08 -28.76
N GLY A 134 5.24 19.91 -27.70
CA GLY A 134 4.11 20.72 -27.23
C GLY A 134 3.08 19.91 -26.43
N HIS A 135 3.44 18.71 -25.99
CA HIS A 135 2.62 17.80 -25.21
C HIS A 135 3.19 17.58 -23.80
N ALA A 136 3.73 18.63 -23.18
CA ALA A 136 4.31 18.55 -21.81
C ALA A 136 3.32 18.04 -20.74
N TRP A 137 2.01 18.07 -21.01
CA TRP A 137 0.95 17.53 -20.16
C TRP A 137 0.80 16.01 -20.24
N LEU A 138 1.50 15.35 -21.16
CA LEU A 138 1.39 13.93 -21.47
C LEU A 138 2.24 13.10 -20.51
N GLU A 139 1.76 12.89 -19.28
CA GLU A 139 2.38 12.02 -18.26
C GLU A 139 1.96 10.55 -18.43
N GLY A 140 2.91 9.65 -18.73
CA GLY A 140 2.61 8.23 -18.98
C GLY A 140 1.76 7.57 -17.87
N VAL A 141 0.80 6.75 -18.28
CA VAL A 141 -0.03 5.95 -17.37
C VAL A 141 0.47 4.50 -17.45
N PRO A 142 0.85 3.88 -16.32
CA PRO A 142 1.21 2.47 -16.29
C PRO A 142 0.14 1.55 -16.88
N LEU A 143 0.59 0.48 -17.53
CA LEU A 143 -0.25 -0.57 -18.09
C LEU A 143 -0.50 -1.66 -17.06
N LEU A 144 -1.74 -2.18 -17.06
CA LEU A 144 -2.03 -3.44 -16.39
C LEU A 144 -1.39 -4.61 -17.14
N PRO A 145 -1.06 -5.72 -16.47
CA PRO A 145 -0.40 -6.87 -17.13
C PRO A 145 -1.17 -7.41 -18.34
N ASP A 146 -2.50 -7.36 -18.34
CA ASP A 146 -3.33 -7.81 -19.47
C ASP A 146 -3.34 -6.83 -20.66
N GLU A 147 -2.73 -5.65 -20.51
CA GLU A 147 -2.68 -4.59 -21.52
C GLU A 147 -1.36 -4.54 -22.28
N ASP A 148 -0.33 -5.26 -21.83
CA ASP A 148 1.00 -5.23 -22.43
C ASP A 148 0.99 -5.71 -23.88
N ALA A 149 0.44 -6.90 -24.14
CA ALA A 149 0.43 -7.49 -25.48
C ALA A 149 -0.35 -6.64 -26.50
N PRO A 150 -1.54 -6.10 -26.18
CA PRO A 150 -2.19 -5.11 -27.03
C PRO A 150 -1.35 -3.85 -27.25
N MET A 151 -0.75 -3.29 -26.20
CA MET A 151 0.04 -2.06 -26.30
C MET A 151 1.28 -2.25 -27.17
N ILE A 152 2.00 -3.35 -26.97
CA ILE A 152 3.16 -3.74 -27.78
C ILE A 152 2.73 -3.87 -29.25
N THR A 153 1.68 -4.65 -29.53
CA THR A 153 1.17 -4.86 -30.89
C THR A 153 0.82 -3.54 -31.58
N LEU A 154 0.04 -2.67 -30.92
CA LEU A 154 -0.40 -1.39 -31.48
C LEU A 154 0.76 -0.41 -31.71
N THR A 155 1.78 -0.47 -30.86
CA THR A 155 2.99 0.35 -31.01
C THR A 155 3.83 -0.13 -32.20
N LEU A 156 3.99 -1.44 -32.33
CA LEU A 156 4.71 -2.04 -33.47
C LEU A 156 3.97 -1.83 -34.80
N ASP A 157 2.65 -1.99 -34.82
CA ASP A 157 1.81 -1.70 -36.00
C ASP A 157 1.94 -0.23 -36.43
N ALA A 158 1.97 0.71 -35.47
CA ALA A 158 2.16 2.14 -35.75
C ALA A 158 3.56 2.45 -36.30
N ALA A 159 4.62 1.84 -35.73
CA ALA A 159 5.97 1.98 -36.24
C ALA A 159 6.10 1.39 -37.66
N GLN A 160 5.48 0.24 -37.91
CA GLN A 160 5.43 -0.38 -39.23
C GLN A 160 4.71 0.51 -40.25
N ALA A 161 3.60 1.14 -39.87
CA ALA A 161 2.90 2.12 -40.71
C ALA A 161 3.79 3.34 -41.04
N ALA A 162 4.71 3.71 -40.15
CA ALA A 162 5.74 4.72 -40.37
C ALA A 162 6.96 4.21 -41.19
N GLY A 163 6.93 2.97 -41.67
CA GLY A 163 8.01 2.35 -42.45
C GLY A 163 9.14 1.74 -41.61
N ILE A 164 9.01 1.73 -40.28
CA ILE A 164 9.99 1.13 -39.36
C ILE A 164 9.59 -0.31 -39.06
N ARG A 165 10.44 -1.27 -39.44
CA ARG A 165 10.23 -2.69 -39.13
C ARG A 165 11.09 -3.10 -37.94
N VAL A 166 10.58 -4.04 -37.15
CA VAL A 166 11.38 -4.70 -36.11
C VAL A 166 12.51 -5.48 -36.80
N GLY A 167 13.75 -5.18 -36.43
CA GLY A 167 14.91 -5.94 -36.92
C GLY A 167 14.96 -7.36 -36.34
N GLU A 168 15.77 -8.23 -36.94
CA GLU A 168 15.90 -9.65 -36.54
C GLU A 168 16.15 -9.84 -35.03
N ARG A 169 17.04 -9.03 -34.44
CA ARG A 169 17.29 -9.06 -32.99
C ARG A 169 16.05 -8.67 -32.20
N GLY A 170 15.32 -7.64 -32.60
CA GLY A 170 14.09 -7.23 -31.94
C GLY A 170 13.01 -8.30 -32.00
N GLU A 171 12.87 -8.98 -33.13
CA GLU A 171 11.96 -10.13 -33.29
C GLU A 171 12.36 -11.28 -32.38
N ALA A 172 13.67 -11.55 -32.24
CA ALA A 172 14.16 -12.55 -31.29
C ALA A 172 13.80 -12.20 -29.84
N ARG A 173 13.95 -10.93 -29.43
CA ARG A 173 13.54 -10.45 -28.09
C ARG A 173 12.04 -10.58 -27.85
N LEU A 174 11.21 -10.18 -28.81
CA LEU A 174 9.74 -10.30 -28.71
C LEU A 174 9.31 -11.76 -28.63
N THR A 175 9.93 -12.63 -29.43
CA THR A 175 9.67 -14.08 -29.42
C THR A 175 10.08 -14.70 -28.09
N TRP A 176 11.27 -14.36 -27.58
CA TRP A 176 11.76 -14.79 -26.28
C TRP A 176 10.83 -14.34 -25.14
N ALA A 177 10.37 -13.09 -25.20
CA ALA A 177 9.42 -12.53 -24.23
C ALA A 177 8.01 -13.14 -24.35
N GLY A 178 7.77 -14.04 -25.30
CA GLY A 178 6.49 -14.70 -25.51
C GLY A 178 5.40 -13.76 -26.02
N VAL A 179 5.77 -12.62 -26.62
CA VAL A 179 4.82 -11.64 -27.14
C VAL A 179 4.03 -12.27 -28.29
N ARG A 180 2.71 -12.30 -28.15
CA ARG A 180 1.78 -12.78 -29.17
C ARG A 180 0.75 -11.70 -29.45
N ARG A 181 0.35 -11.56 -30.71
CA ARG A 181 -0.74 -10.66 -31.10
C ARG A 181 -2.05 -11.13 -30.44
N PRO A 182 -2.67 -10.33 -29.57
CA PRO A 182 -3.91 -10.73 -28.91
C PRO A 182 -5.10 -10.68 -29.87
N ALA A 183 -6.07 -11.57 -29.65
CA ALA A 183 -7.35 -11.59 -30.36
C ALA A 183 -8.50 -11.70 -29.33
N PRO A 184 -9.35 -10.67 -29.17
CA PRO A 184 -9.40 -9.40 -29.91
C PRO A 184 -8.31 -8.40 -29.48
N LEU A 185 -7.88 -7.54 -30.42
CA LEU A 185 -6.97 -6.43 -30.14
C LEU A 185 -7.77 -5.24 -29.57
N ARG A 186 -7.57 -4.92 -28.30
CA ARG A 186 -8.22 -3.79 -27.60
C ARG A 186 -7.18 -2.71 -27.32
N ASP A 187 -7.48 -1.45 -27.65
CA ASP A 187 -6.56 -0.34 -27.37
C ASP A 187 -6.61 0.05 -25.88
N PRO A 188 -5.50 -0.11 -25.12
CA PRO A 188 -5.44 0.29 -23.72
C PRO A 188 -5.63 1.79 -23.50
N LEU A 189 -5.43 2.64 -24.52
CA LEU A 189 -5.70 4.08 -24.46
C LEU A 189 -7.20 4.40 -24.44
N THR A 190 -8.05 3.48 -24.88
CA THR A 190 -9.52 3.62 -24.92
C THR A 190 -10.20 2.42 -24.28
N PRO A 191 -10.00 2.19 -22.97
CA PRO A 191 -10.62 1.06 -22.30
C PRO A 191 -12.14 1.20 -22.31
N LEU A 192 -12.83 0.06 -22.26
CA LEU A 192 -14.28 0.03 -22.19
C LEU A 192 -14.76 0.78 -20.94
N ARG A 193 -15.88 1.51 -21.06
CA ARG A 193 -16.49 2.24 -19.94
C ARG A 193 -16.62 1.38 -18.68
N ALA A 194 -17.07 0.14 -18.82
CA ALA A 194 -17.24 -0.79 -17.70
C ALA A 194 -15.93 -1.02 -16.92
N ALA A 195 -14.77 -1.02 -17.60
CA ALA A 195 -13.48 -1.14 -16.95
C ALA A 195 -13.08 0.13 -16.18
N LEU A 196 -13.53 1.30 -16.64
CA LEU A 196 -13.32 2.59 -15.99
C LEU A 196 -14.31 2.89 -14.87
N THR A 197 -15.44 2.18 -14.77
CA THR A 197 -16.44 2.41 -13.72
C THR A 197 -15.93 1.91 -12.36
N PRO A 198 -15.91 2.73 -11.30
CA PRO A 198 -15.59 2.30 -9.94
C PRO A 198 -16.73 1.48 -9.33
N PRO A 199 -16.50 0.74 -8.23
CA PRO A 199 -17.58 0.10 -7.49
C PRO A 199 -18.55 1.14 -6.95
N ALA A 200 -19.83 0.78 -6.78
CA ALA A 200 -20.82 1.68 -6.20
C ALA A 200 -20.53 1.93 -4.70
N THR A 201 -20.79 3.17 -4.24
CA THR A 201 -20.70 3.57 -2.83
C THR A 201 -21.57 2.68 -1.94
N LEU A 202 -21.12 2.39 -0.71
CA LEU A 202 -21.94 1.77 0.35
C LEU A 202 -22.68 2.83 1.18
N ASP A 203 -22.19 4.07 1.17
CA ASP A 203 -22.84 5.17 1.87
C ASP A 203 -24.21 5.48 1.25
N ALA A 204 -25.26 5.19 2.02
CA ALA A 204 -26.64 5.41 1.62
C ALA A 204 -26.95 6.87 1.26
N GLY A 205 -26.27 7.84 1.92
CA GLY A 205 -26.41 9.25 1.62
C GLY A 205 -25.89 9.63 0.24
N ARG A 206 -25.01 8.81 -0.35
CA ARG A 206 -24.43 9.02 -1.69
C ARG A 206 -25.10 8.19 -2.80
N HIS A 207 -26.02 7.27 -2.50
CA HIS A 207 -26.65 6.42 -3.51
C HIS A 207 -27.34 7.21 -4.64
N GLY A 208 -28.11 8.25 -4.30
CA GLY A 208 -28.78 9.09 -5.29
C GLY A 208 -27.80 9.80 -6.23
N THR A 209 -26.74 10.40 -5.66
CA THR A 209 -25.62 11.00 -6.40
C THR A 209 -24.95 9.98 -7.32
N GLY A 210 -24.66 8.78 -6.81
CA GLY A 210 -24.07 7.68 -7.58
C GLY A 210 -24.93 7.26 -8.78
N GLN A 211 -26.25 7.10 -8.60
CA GLN A 211 -27.17 6.76 -9.68
C GLN A 211 -27.30 7.87 -10.74
N ALA A 212 -27.30 9.13 -10.32
CA ALA A 212 -27.30 10.27 -11.23
C ALA A 212 -26.03 10.27 -12.10
N LEU A 213 -24.86 10.14 -11.48
CA LEU A 213 -23.58 10.07 -12.18
C LEU A 213 -23.48 8.84 -13.11
N GLN A 214 -23.98 7.68 -12.70
CA GLN A 214 -24.03 6.50 -13.56
C GLN A 214 -24.85 6.74 -14.82
N ARG A 215 -26.02 7.39 -14.72
CA ARG A 215 -26.83 7.76 -15.89
C ARG A 215 -26.10 8.73 -16.81
N LEU A 216 -25.45 9.75 -16.25
CA LEU A 216 -24.67 10.73 -17.03
C LEU A 216 -23.46 10.08 -17.73
N ALA A 217 -22.83 9.07 -17.10
CA ALA A 217 -21.78 8.28 -17.72
C ALA A 217 -22.27 7.39 -18.89
N LEU A 218 -23.59 7.24 -19.07
CA LEU A 218 -24.16 6.61 -20.26
C LEU A 218 -24.29 7.54 -21.46
N GLY A 219 -24.06 8.86 -21.27
CA GLY A 219 -24.19 9.87 -22.31
C GLY A 219 -23.26 9.66 -23.51
N GLU A 220 -23.67 10.22 -24.65
CA GLU A 220 -22.95 10.12 -25.92
C GLU A 220 -21.68 10.99 -25.93
N ARG A 221 -21.75 12.19 -25.33
CA ARG A 221 -20.65 13.15 -25.25
C ARG A 221 -19.54 12.64 -24.34
N GLU A 222 -18.36 12.44 -24.93
CA GLU A 222 -17.24 11.86 -24.20
C GLU A 222 -16.79 12.70 -23.00
N GLY A 223 -16.75 14.03 -23.14
CA GLY A 223 -16.34 14.92 -22.04
C GLY A 223 -17.26 14.79 -20.81
N GLU A 224 -18.58 14.81 -21.02
CA GLU A 224 -19.55 14.61 -19.94
C GLU A 224 -19.42 13.23 -19.30
N ARG A 225 -19.26 12.19 -20.12
CA ARG A 225 -19.04 10.82 -19.66
C ARG A 225 -17.77 10.70 -18.82
N ASN A 226 -16.66 11.27 -19.27
CA ASN A 226 -15.39 11.21 -18.54
C ASN A 226 -15.46 11.99 -17.22
N ALA A 227 -16.10 13.17 -17.21
CA ALA A 227 -16.34 13.93 -15.99
C ALA A 227 -17.23 13.15 -15.00
N ALA A 228 -18.31 12.52 -15.47
CA ALA A 228 -19.18 11.68 -14.64
C ALA A 228 -18.43 10.48 -14.04
N LEU A 229 -17.58 9.81 -14.82
CA LEU A 229 -16.75 8.70 -14.32
C LEU A 229 -15.73 9.17 -13.27
N LEU A 230 -15.09 10.33 -13.45
CA LEU A 230 -14.17 10.88 -12.43
C LEU A 230 -14.91 11.17 -11.12
N LEU A 231 -16.10 11.77 -11.19
CA LEU A 231 -16.95 12.02 -10.03
C LEU A 231 -17.47 10.72 -9.39
N LEU A 232 -17.67 9.65 -10.16
CA LEU A 232 -18.01 8.34 -9.60
C LEU A 232 -16.90 7.77 -8.72
N PHE A 233 -15.61 8.01 -9.04
CA PHE A 233 -14.51 7.59 -8.16
C PHE A 233 -14.55 8.36 -6.84
N VAL A 234 -14.87 9.66 -6.88
CA VAL A 234 -15.03 10.49 -5.67
C VAL A 234 -16.27 10.07 -4.86
N CYS A 235 -17.37 9.72 -5.53
CA CYS A 235 -18.60 9.26 -4.90
C CYS A 235 -18.43 7.88 -4.23
N GLY A 236 -17.79 6.93 -4.91
CA GLY A 236 -17.55 5.55 -4.46
C GLY A 236 -16.29 5.35 -3.61
N ARG A 237 -15.76 6.43 -3.01
CA ARG A 237 -14.49 6.43 -2.29
C ARG A 237 -14.42 5.50 -1.07
N ASP A 238 -15.55 5.22 -0.45
CA ASP A 238 -15.67 4.23 0.65
C ASP A 238 -15.42 2.78 0.21
N ARG A 239 -15.30 2.53 -1.10
CA ARG A 239 -14.89 1.25 -1.70
C ARG A 239 -13.45 1.23 -2.19
N LEU A 240 -12.75 2.34 -2.06
CA LEU A 240 -11.46 2.58 -2.68
C LEU A 240 -10.41 2.84 -1.62
N GLU A 241 -9.18 2.44 -1.90
CA GLU A 241 -8.02 2.62 -1.03
C GLU A 241 -6.89 3.23 -1.86
N ASP A 242 -6.10 4.13 -1.25
CA ASP A 242 -4.89 4.69 -1.87
C ASP A 242 -5.10 5.32 -3.27
N LEU A 243 -6.17 6.10 -3.45
CA LEU A 243 -6.45 6.80 -4.72
C LEU A 243 -6.38 8.33 -4.59
N PRO A 244 -5.76 9.03 -5.57
CA PRO A 244 -5.62 10.48 -5.56
C PRO A 244 -6.94 11.17 -5.95
N LEU A 245 -7.94 11.13 -5.07
CA LEU A 245 -9.28 11.66 -5.38
C LEU A 245 -9.33 13.18 -5.57
N ILE A 246 -8.37 13.93 -5.01
CA ILE A 246 -8.26 15.37 -5.28
C ILE A 246 -7.98 15.60 -6.76
N LEU A 247 -7.09 14.82 -7.39
CA LEU A 247 -6.83 14.93 -8.83
C LEU A 247 -8.08 14.63 -9.63
N ALA A 248 -8.83 13.58 -9.26
CA ALA A 248 -10.06 13.22 -9.95
C ALA A 248 -11.07 14.39 -9.91
N LEU A 249 -11.25 14.99 -8.73
CA LEU A 249 -12.13 16.13 -8.52
C LEU A 249 -11.66 17.39 -9.25
N ASP A 250 -10.36 17.66 -9.22
CA ASP A 250 -9.75 18.82 -9.88
C ASP A 250 -9.85 18.72 -11.41
N ARG A 251 -9.46 17.55 -11.96
CA ARG A 251 -9.56 17.26 -13.39
C ARG A 251 -11.00 17.31 -13.89
N ALA A 252 -11.96 16.80 -13.12
CA ALA A 252 -13.37 16.91 -13.45
C ALA A 252 -13.81 18.38 -13.57
N LEU A 253 -13.40 19.25 -12.64
CA LEU A 253 -13.75 20.67 -12.68
C LEU A 253 -13.15 21.40 -13.89
N VAL A 254 -11.88 21.12 -14.21
CA VAL A 254 -11.21 21.68 -15.39
C VAL A 254 -11.97 21.29 -16.66
N LEU A 255 -12.29 20.00 -16.82
CA LEU A 255 -13.05 19.50 -17.97
C LEU A 255 -14.47 20.11 -18.05
N LEU A 256 -15.19 20.15 -16.92
CA LEU A 256 -16.54 20.71 -16.88
C LEU A 256 -16.58 22.20 -17.23
N ARG A 257 -15.55 22.98 -16.86
CA ARG A 257 -15.44 24.38 -17.27
C ARG A 257 -15.16 24.53 -18.76
N ALA A 258 -14.30 23.69 -19.34
CA ALA A 258 -14.06 23.69 -20.77
C ALA A 258 -15.34 23.34 -21.55
N LEU A 259 -16.10 22.32 -21.10
CA LEU A 259 -17.40 21.96 -21.64
C LEU A 259 -18.41 23.11 -21.52
N GLN A 260 -18.51 23.73 -20.34
CA GLN A 260 -19.44 24.83 -20.10
C GLN A 260 -19.14 26.06 -20.98
N ALA A 261 -17.87 26.32 -21.26
CA ALA A 261 -17.45 27.47 -22.07
C ALA A 261 -17.70 27.26 -23.57
N GLN A 262 -17.54 26.04 -24.08
CA GLN A 262 -17.62 25.75 -25.52
C GLN A 262 -18.99 25.21 -25.94
N GLU A 263 -19.57 24.34 -25.12
CA GLU A 263 -20.74 23.54 -25.48
C GLU A 263 -21.61 23.26 -24.24
N PRO A 264 -22.25 24.30 -23.67
CA PRO A 264 -23.04 24.17 -22.45
C PRO A 264 -24.29 23.30 -22.69
N THR A 265 -24.54 22.38 -21.76
CA THR A 265 -25.70 21.49 -21.78
C THR A 265 -26.31 21.36 -20.39
N PRO A 266 -27.58 20.91 -20.28
CA PRO A 266 -28.18 20.58 -18.99
C PRO A 266 -27.37 19.52 -18.22
N ALA A 267 -26.78 18.55 -18.93
CA ALA A 267 -25.93 17.53 -18.31
C ALA A 267 -24.64 18.12 -17.72
N THR A 268 -24.00 19.06 -18.42
CA THR A 268 -22.80 19.77 -17.91
C THR A 268 -23.14 20.60 -16.67
N ALA A 269 -24.25 21.34 -16.69
CA ALA A 269 -24.70 22.11 -15.53
C ALA A 269 -24.97 21.20 -14.32
N HIS A 270 -25.64 20.08 -14.53
CA HIS A 270 -25.91 19.11 -13.46
C HIS A 270 -24.63 18.46 -12.92
N LEU A 271 -23.65 18.14 -13.79
CA LEU A 271 -22.34 17.64 -13.34
C LEU A 271 -21.57 18.67 -12.51
N LEU A 272 -21.70 19.97 -12.79
CA LEU A 272 -21.12 21.05 -11.96
C LEU A 272 -21.76 21.12 -10.58
N GLU A 273 -23.08 20.93 -10.48
CA GLU A 273 -23.79 20.84 -9.19
C GLU A 273 -23.31 19.64 -8.36
N LEU A 274 -23.24 18.46 -9.00
CA LEU A 274 -22.77 17.22 -8.35
C LEU A 274 -21.30 17.34 -7.94
N HIS A 275 -20.46 17.97 -8.76
CA HIS A 275 -19.08 18.30 -8.42
C HIS A 275 -19.01 19.17 -7.17
N ALA A 276 -19.77 20.27 -7.12
CA ALA A 276 -19.77 21.20 -5.98
C ALA A 276 -20.23 20.51 -4.68
N ALA A 277 -21.22 19.62 -4.77
CA ALA A 277 -21.68 18.83 -3.62
C ALA A 277 -20.58 17.89 -3.08
N LEU A 278 -19.93 17.11 -3.96
CA LEU A 278 -18.83 16.23 -3.57
C LEU A 278 -17.59 17.00 -3.07
N HIS A 279 -17.30 18.16 -3.67
CA HIS A 279 -16.23 19.05 -3.22
C HIS A 279 -16.50 19.58 -1.80
N ALA A 280 -17.75 19.97 -1.51
CA ALA A 280 -18.16 20.39 -0.18
C ALA A 280 -18.10 19.26 0.85
N GLU A 281 -18.52 18.05 0.48
CA GLU A 281 -18.46 16.85 1.33
C GLU A 281 -17.01 16.52 1.75
N LEU A 282 -16.05 16.76 0.86
CA LEU A 282 -14.62 16.59 1.13
C LEU A 282 -13.97 17.75 1.92
N GLY A 283 -14.74 18.74 2.38
CA GLY A 283 -14.19 19.89 3.11
C GLY A 283 -13.63 21.00 2.22
N ARG A 284 -13.96 20.99 0.92
CA ARG A 284 -13.50 21.95 -0.10
C ARG A 284 -11.97 22.01 -0.24
N PRO A 285 -11.29 20.87 -0.48
CA PRO A 285 -9.85 20.86 -0.70
C PRO A 285 -9.48 21.79 -1.86
N ASP A 286 -8.31 22.41 -1.78
CA ASP A 286 -7.83 23.24 -2.87
C ASP A 286 -7.60 22.39 -4.15
N LEU A 287 -7.92 22.97 -5.32
CA LEU A 287 -7.83 22.30 -6.63
C LEU A 287 -6.80 23.02 -7.53
N PRO A 288 -5.50 22.61 -7.58
CA PRO A 288 -4.47 23.40 -8.23
C PRO A 288 -4.66 23.60 -9.73
N LEU A 289 -5.08 22.54 -10.45
CA LEU A 289 -5.26 22.57 -11.89
C LEU A 289 -6.39 23.55 -12.23
N ALA A 290 -7.52 23.48 -11.53
CA ALA A 290 -8.63 24.41 -11.68
C ALA A 290 -8.23 25.85 -11.33
N GLN A 291 -7.30 26.07 -10.39
CA GLN A 291 -6.75 27.40 -10.11
C GLN A 291 -5.82 27.89 -11.23
N ARG A 292 -4.96 27.02 -11.79
CA ARG A 292 -4.12 27.34 -12.95
C ARG A 292 -4.96 27.65 -14.18
N GLU A 293 -5.95 26.82 -14.47
CA GLU A 293 -6.89 26.96 -15.57
C GLU A 293 -7.69 28.27 -15.47
N ARG A 294 -8.10 28.69 -14.27
CA ARG A 294 -8.74 30.01 -14.08
C ARG A 294 -7.85 31.17 -14.49
N ARG A 295 -6.53 31.03 -14.35
CA ARG A 295 -5.55 32.06 -14.75
C ARG A 295 -5.23 31.98 -16.25
N GLN A 296 -5.34 30.79 -16.82
CA GLN A 296 -5.00 30.48 -18.21
C GLN A 296 -6.06 29.52 -18.76
N ALA A 297 -7.21 30.06 -19.19
CA ALA A 297 -8.28 29.23 -19.74
C ALA A 297 -7.77 28.54 -21.02
N SER A 298 -7.62 27.23 -20.95
CA SER A 298 -7.33 26.40 -22.09
C SER A 298 -8.60 26.27 -22.91
N GLY A 299 -8.65 26.96 -24.05
CA GLY A 299 -9.68 26.75 -25.06
C GLY A 299 -9.62 25.36 -25.72
N ASP A 300 -8.76 24.45 -25.24
CA ASP A 300 -8.56 23.11 -25.81
C ASP A 300 -9.42 22.05 -25.10
N LEU A 301 -10.71 21.96 -25.48
CA LEU A 301 -11.60 20.93 -24.96
C LEU A 301 -11.09 19.52 -25.29
N GLY A 302 -10.54 19.31 -26.49
CA GLY A 302 -10.01 18.02 -26.93
C GLY A 302 -8.88 17.52 -26.03
N GLY A 303 -7.94 18.39 -25.68
CA GLY A 303 -6.88 18.12 -24.71
C GLY A 303 -7.41 17.82 -23.32
N GLN A 304 -8.42 18.55 -22.84
CA GLN A 304 -9.01 18.28 -21.51
C GLN A 304 -9.78 16.95 -21.46
N VAL A 305 -10.49 16.58 -22.53
CA VAL A 305 -11.15 15.27 -22.65
C VAL A 305 -10.13 14.14 -22.58
N LEU A 306 -9.01 14.28 -23.30
CA LEU A 306 -7.92 13.30 -23.28
C LEU A 306 -7.24 13.22 -21.91
N ALA A 307 -6.94 14.36 -21.29
CA ALA A 307 -6.34 14.40 -19.95
C ALA A 307 -7.26 13.73 -18.91
N ALA A 308 -8.58 13.94 -18.98
CA ALA A 308 -9.54 13.25 -18.13
C ALA A 308 -9.57 11.74 -18.37
N ARG A 309 -9.51 11.30 -19.65
CA ARG A 309 -9.41 9.88 -19.99
C ARG A 309 -8.15 9.25 -19.38
N ARG A 310 -7.02 9.94 -19.43
CA ARG A 310 -5.76 9.48 -18.80
C ARG A 310 -5.88 9.39 -17.29
N THR A 311 -6.47 10.39 -16.64
CA THR A 311 -6.73 10.33 -15.19
C THR A 311 -7.62 9.13 -14.83
N LEU A 312 -8.65 8.83 -15.63
CA LEU A 312 -9.47 7.63 -15.43
C LEU A 312 -8.68 6.33 -15.58
N ARG A 313 -7.77 6.25 -16.55
CA ARG A 313 -6.87 5.11 -16.72
C ARG A 313 -5.91 4.97 -15.54
N ALA A 314 -5.35 6.07 -15.04
CA ALA A 314 -4.48 6.08 -13.87
C ALA A 314 -5.22 5.66 -12.59
N LEU A 315 -6.47 6.11 -12.39
CA LEU A 315 -7.32 5.67 -11.29
C LEU A 315 -7.66 4.18 -11.39
N ARG A 316 -7.96 3.68 -12.60
CA ARG A 316 -8.17 2.25 -12.84
C ARG A 316 -6.90 1.46 -12.52
N PHE A 317 -5.74 1.91 -12.98
CA PHE A 317 -4.46 1.28 -12.67
C PHE A 317 -4.23 1.28 -11.16
N GLY A 318 -4.37 2.41 -10.46
CA GLY A 318 -4.22 2.49 -9.01
C GLY A 318 -5.12 1.53 -8.23
N ARG A 319 -6.35 1.30 -8.72
CA ARG A 319 -7.30 0.35 -8.11
C ARG A 319 -6.94 -1.12 -8.36
N LEU A 320 -6.40 -1.45 -9.53
CA LEU A 320 -6.19 -2.82 -10.00
C LEU A 320 -4.73 -3.27 -9.97
N ARG A 321 -3.80 -2.35 -9.71
CA ARG A 321 -2.36 -2.66 -9.63
C ARG A 321 -2.10 -3.63 -8.50
N PRO A 322 -1.14 -4.56 -8.67
CA PRO A 322 -0.60 -5.26 -7.52
C PRO A 322 0.04 -4.26 -6.55
N VAL A 323 0.11 -4.65 -5.27
CA VAL A 323 0.87 -3.90 -4.26
C VAL A 323 2.31 -3.86 -4.73
N THR A 324 2.91 -2.66 -4.82
CA THR A 324 4.30 -2.55 -5.25
C THR A 324 5.24 -3.15 -4.19
N PRO A 325 6.43 -3.65 -4.55
CA PRO A 325 7.39 -4.14 -3.57
C PRO A 325 7.71 -3.13 -2.46
N GLU A 326 7.85 -1.85 -2.81
CA GLU A 326 8.04 -0.75 -1.84
C GLU A 326 6.85 -0.58 -0.89
N ALA A 327 5.61 -0.62 -1.42
CA ALA A 327 4.42 -0.55 -0.58
C ALA A 327 4.31 -1.79 0.33
N GLN A 328 4.67 -2.97 -0.18
CA GLN A 328 4.68 -4.21 0.59
C GLN A 328 5.75 -4.18 1.69
N GLU A 329 6.96 -3.71 1.39
CA GLU A 329 8.02 -3.50 2.38
C GLU A 329 7.57 -2.55 3.47
N HIS A 330 6.95 -1.43 3.12
CA HIS A 330 6.38 -0.50 4.09
C HIS A 330 5.31 -1.16 4.97
N LEU A 331 4.41 -1.94 4.37
CA LEU A 331 3.41 -2.71 5.10
C LEU A 331 4.07 -3.74 6.03
N ASN A 332 5.17 -4.37 5.63
CA ASN A 332 5.94 -5.29 6.47
C ASN A 332 6.59 -4.56 7.65
N VAL A 333 7.15 -3.36 7.46
CA VAL A 333 7.71 -2.56 8.57
C VAL A 333 6.63 -2.18 9.58
N LEU A 334 5.46 -1.72 9.11
CA LEU A 334 4.31 -1.48 9.98
C LEU A 334 3.85 -2.75 10.69
N TRP A 335 3.91 -3.88 9.99
CA TRP A 335 3.57 -5.18 10.51
C TRP A 335 4.47 -5.59 11.67
N ASP A 336 5.78 -5.53 11.46
CA ASP A 336 6.78 -5.90 12.45
C ASP A 336 6.67 -5.01 13.69
N ALA A 337 6.50 -3.71 13.52
CA ALA A 337 6.29 -2.79 14.63
C ALA A 337 5.03 -3.11 15.46
N LEU A 338 3.97 -3.63 14.85
CA LEU A 338 2.77 -4.07 15.58
C LEU A 338 2.93 -5.44 16.24
N ASN A 339 3.79 -6.32 15.72
CA ASN A 339 4.16 -7.55 16.42
C ASN A 339 5.04 -7.24 17.64
N ASP A 340 6.01 -6.34 17.50
CA ASP A 340 6.84 -5.89 18.61
C ASP A 340 5.97 -5.29 19.73
N LEU A 341 4.96 -4.50 19.35
CA LEU A 341 3.97 -3.98 20.29
C LEU A 341 3.19 -5.08 21.02
N ASP A 342 2.84 -6.18 20.35
CA ASP A 342 2.17 -7.32 20.99
C ASP A 342 3.04 -7.93 22.11
N GLU A 343 4.33 -8.12 21.83
CA GLU A 343 5.29 -8.62 22.81
C GLU A 343 5.45 -7.63 23.98
N ASP A 344 5.57 -6.32 23.70
CA ASP A 344 5.65 -5.26 24.70
C ASP A 344 4.43 -5.26 25.63
N LEU A 345 3.22 -5.35 25.05
CA LEU A 345 1.97 -5.40 25.80
C LEU A 345 1.89 -6.63 26.69
N SER A 346 2.38 -7.78 26.22
CA SER A 346 2.45 -9.02 27.01
C SER A 346 3.35 -8.87 28.23
N ARG A 347 4.39 -8.03 28.14
CA ARG A 347 5.29 -7.66 29.25
C ARG A 347 4.77 -6.51 30.11
N GLY A 348 3.59 -5.97 29.80
CA GLY A 348 2.99 -4.84 30.51
C GLY A 348 3.58 -3.47 30.14
N VAL A 349 4.39 -3.39 29.09
CA VAL A 349 4.90 -2.15 28.50
C VAL A 349 3.81 -1.59 27.58
N THR A 350 3.44 -0.32 27.77
CA THR A 350 2.41 0.34 26.96
C THR A 350 2.95 1.65 26.39
N PRO A 351 2.42 2.16 25.27
CA PRO A 351 2.84 3.45 24.72
C PRO A 351 2.65 4.64 25.69
N ASP A 352 1.74 4.54 26.66
CA ASP A 352 1.56 5.59 27.68
C ASP A 352 2.66 5.58 28.74
N ARG A 353 3.35 4.44 28.92
CA ARG A 353 4.40 4.23 29.92
C ARG A 353 5.81 4.26 29.32
N ASP A 354 5.95 3.95 28.04
CA ASP A 354 7.22 3.90 27.34
C ASP A 354 7.27 4.97 26.22
N PRO A 355 8.09 6.03 26.38
CA PRO A 355 8.19 7.09 25.39
C PRO A 355 8.92 6.65 24.10
N ASP A 356 9.80 5.63 24.15
CA ASP A 356 10.50 5.12 22.97
C ASP A 356 9.50 4.40 22.06
N LEU A 357 8.66 3.52 22.65
CA LEU A 357 7.57 2.84 21.94
C LEU A 357 6.55 3.85 21.36
N ARG A 358 6.15 4.85 22.15
CA ARG A 358 5.22 5.91 21.70
C ARG A 358 5.76 6.66 20.48
N ALA A 359 7.02 7.09 20.54
CA ALA A 359 7.65 7.84 19.45
C ALA A 359 7.74 7.00 18.17
N ARG A 360 8.13 5.71 18.29
CA ARG A 360 8.20 4.78 17.14
C ARG A 360 6.82 4.61 16.48
N LEU A 361 5.79 4.29 17.25
CA LEU A 361 4.43 4.10 16.73
C LEU A 361 3.89 5.37 16.07
N LEU A 362 4.12 6.54 16.67
CA LEU A 362 3.71 7.82 16.11
C LEU A 362 4.38 8.08 14.75
N LEU A 363 5.70 7.92 14.65
CA LEU A 363 6.45 8.17 13.42
C LEU A 363 6.08 7.20 12.29
N LEU A 364 5.94 5.90 12.61
CA LEU A 364 5.54 4.89 11.63
C LEU A 364 4.10 5.12 11.14
N SER A 365 3.18 5.48 12.04
CA SER A 365 1.80 5.82 11.65
C SER A 365 1.75 7.01 10.71
N LEU A 366 2.52 8.06 11.01
CA LEU A 366 2.64 9.22 10.13
C LEU A 366 3.28 8.83 8.79
N GLN A 367 4.30 7.98 8.79
CA GLN A 367 4.92 7.50 7.56
C GLN A 367 3.90 6.80 6.67
N GLY A 368 3.11 5.87 7.23
CA GLY A 368 2.04 5.16 6.53
C GLY A 368 0.97 6.10 5.98
N LEU A 369 0.54 7.09 6.77
CA LEU A 369 -0.41 8.10 6.31
C LEU A 369 0.15 8.94 5.15
N THR A 370 1.44 9.28 5.16
CA THR A 370 2.06 10.06 4.07
C THR A 370 2.35 9.26 2.80
N SER A 371 2.44 7.93 2.88
CA SER A 371 2.56 7.07 1.70
C SER A 371 1.24 6.72 1.05
N THR A 372 0.11 6.97 1.72
CA THR A 372 -1.22 6.60 1.23
C THR A 372 -2.02 7.82 0.82
N ALA A 373 -2.50 7.85 -0.41
CA ALA A 373 -3.50 8.81 -0.86
C ALA A 373 -4.79 8.60 -0.07
N ARG A 374 -5.26 9.66 0.61
CA ARG A 374 -6.41 9.57 1.52
C ARG A 374 -7.30 10.80 1.45
N ALA A 375 -8.57 10.62 1.75
CA ALA A 375 -9.56 11.69 1.81
C ALA A 375 -10.68 11.31 2.80
N PRO A 376 -11.46 12.29 3.31
CA PRO A 376 -12.62 12.00 4.14
C PRO A 376 -13.56 10.98 3.49
N GLY A 377 -13.83 9.86 4.17
CA GLY A 377 -14.68 8.77 3.67
C GLY A 377 -14.00 7.78 2.70
N LEU A 378 -12.73 7.99 2.32
CA LEU A 378 -11.93 6.96 1.64
C LEU A 378 -11.49 5.89 2.66
N ARG A 379 -11.45 4.63 2.26
CA ARG A 379 -10.82 3.59 3.10
C ARG A 379 -9.31 3.80 3.14
N LEU A 380 -8.72 3.47 4.28
CA LEU A 380 -7.28 3.34 4.41
C LEU A 380 -6.89 1.86 4.31
N PRO A 381 -5.66 1.56 3.83
CA PRO A 381 -5.08 0.24 3.99
C PRO A 381 -5.20 -0.19 5.46
N PRO A 382 -5.64 -1.43 5.75
CA PRO A 382 -5.93 -1.88 7.11
C PRO A 382 -4.80 -1.63 8.11
N MET A 383 -3.55 -1.83 7.68
CA MET A 383 -2.36 -1.59 8.51
C MET A 383 -2.18 -0.12 8.88
N VAL A 384 -2.39 0.79 7.92
CA VAL A 384 -2.29 2.23 8.15
C VAL A 384 -3.43 2.71 9.05
N GLN A 385 -4.65 2.19 8.84
CA GLN A 385 -5.80 2.47 9.73
C GLN A 385 -5.48 2.06 11.16
N LEU A 386 -4.97 0.85 11.35
CA LEU A 386 -4.66 0.33 12.66
C LEU A 386 -3.51 1.10 13.32
N ALA A 387 -2.44 1.39 12.60
CA ALA A 387 -1.33 2.19 13.12
C ALA A 387 -1.81 3.57 13.61
N ALA A 388 -2.65 4.26 12.82
CA ALA A 388 -3.26 5.52 13.21
C ALA A 388 -4.11 5.40 14.49
N GLN A 389 -4.94 4.35 14.60
CA GLN A 389 -5.74 4.09 15.81
C GLN A 389 -4.87 3.81 17.03
N VAL A 390 -3.86 2.95 16.89
CA VAL A 390 -2.91 2.56 17.95
C VAL A 390 -2.16 3.78 18.47
N SER A 391 -1.64 4.62 17.58
CA SER A 391 -0.90 5.83 17.92
C SER A 391 -1.79 7.01 18.34
N GLY A 392 -3.12 6.92 18.15
CA GLY A 392 -4.05 8.03 18.38
C GLY A 392 -3.91 9.17 17.37
N VAL A 393 -3.27 8.93 16.23
CA VAL A 393 -3.15 9.91 15.15
C VAL A 393 -4.46 9.99 14.38
N ASP A 394 -4.95 11.21 14.17
CA ASP A 394 -6.07 11.46 13.26
C ASP A 394 -5.71 10.92 11.86
N PRO A 395 -6.45 9.96 11.29
CA PRO A 395 -6.19 9.44 9.96
C PRO A 395 -6.27 10.50 8.85
N LEU A 396 -6.95 11.62 9.11
CA LEU A 396 -7.02 12.77 8.22
C LEU A 396 -5.95 13.84 8.53
N TRP A 397 -5.00 13.59 9.42
CA TRP A 397 -3.94 14.55 9.72
C TRP A 397 -3.28 15.08 8.45
N ALA A 398 -3.36 16.39 8.21
CA ALA A 398 -2.75 17.09 7.06
C ALA A 398 -3.06 16.46 5.68
N TRP A 399 -4.17 15.71 5.53
CA TRP A 399 -4.42 14.90 4.34
C TRP A 399 -4.31 15.72 3.05
N GLU A 400 -4.90 16.93 2.97
CA GLU A 400 -4.85 17.80 1.79
C GLU A 400 -3.42 18.19 1.35
N ARG A 401 -2.52 18.40 2.33
CA ARG A 401 -1.16 18.91 2.11
C ARG A 401 -0.14 17.82 1.88
N THR A 402 -0.47 16.59 2.29
CA THR A 402 0.40 15.43 2.13
C THR A 402 0.00 14.57 0.93
N GLN A 403 -0.90 15.04 0.07
CA GLN A 403 -1.25 14.30 -1.14
C GLN A 403 -0.06 14.25 -2.12
N PRO A 404 0.10 13.15 -2.86
CA PRO A 404 1.27 12.93 -3.72
C PRO A 404 1.58 14.04 -4.74
N GLU A 405 0.55 14.73 -5.24
CA GLU A 405 0.69 15.72 -6.32
C GLU A 405 1.04 17.14 -5.85
N ARG A 406 0.80 17.45 -4.58
CA ARG A 406 1.04 18.78 -4.01
C ARG A 406 2.28 18.73 -3.13
N PHE A 407 3.45 18.92 -3.72
CA PHE A 407 4.73 19.07 -3.02
C PHE A 407 5.18 17.87 -2.17
N THR A 408 6.32 17.28 -2.54
CA THR A 408 7.27 16.67 -1.59
C THR A 408 6.72 15.62 -0.60
N SER A 409 5.70 14.84 -0.94
CA SER A 409 5.33 13.67 -0.14
C SER A 409 6.48 12.66 -0.09
N GLY A 410 7.24 12.51 -1.19
CA GLY A 410 8.46 11.68 -1.24
C GLY A 410 9.50 12.04 -0.16
N PRO A 411 9.93 13.31 -0.06
CA PRO A 411 10.77 13.77 1.04
C PRO A 411 10.19 13.52 2.43
N LEU A 412 8.92 13.89 2.70
CA LEU A 412 8.38 13.76 4.06
C LEU A 412 8.23 12.29 4.50
N HIS A 413 7.70 11.43 3.63
CA HIS A 413 7.66 9.98 3.87
C HIS A 413 9.06 9.44 4.16
N GLY A 414 10.03 9.77 3.31
CA GLY A 414 11.42 9.36 3.51
C GLY A 414 12.08 9.99 4.74
N HIS A 415 11.63 11.14 5.24
CA HIS A 415 12.12 11.74 6.49
C HIS A 415 11.52 11.06 7.72
N LEU A 416 10.24 10.67 7.66
CA LEU A 416 9.57 9.92 8.73
C LEU A 416 10.20 8.53 8.89
N GLY A 417 10.40 7.79 7.80
CA GLY A 417 11.08 6.49 7.85
C GLY A 417 12.51 6.59 8.40
N ARG A 418 13.29 7.57 7.95
CA ARG A 418 14.64 7.81 8.48
C ARG A 418 14.66 8.19 9.96
N ALA A 419 13.61 8.85 10.47
CA ALA A 419 13.48 9.19 11.88
C ALA A 419 13.06 7.99 12.74
N ALA A 420 12.30 7.04 12.18
CA ALA A 420 11.88 5.83 12.88
C ALA A 420 13.03 4.81 13.04
N LEU A 421 13.86 4.61 12.00
CA LEU A 421 14.92 3.60 12.00
C LEU A 421 15.88 3.62 13.22
N PRO A 422 16.49 4.76 13.63
CA PRO A 422 17.38 4.76 14.79
C PRO A 422 16.65 4.53 16.12
N LEU A 423 15.31 4.63 16.16
CA LEU A 423 14.54 4.29 17.37
C LEU A 423 14.47 2.78 17.61
N GLU A 424 14.56 1.96 16.56
CA GLU A 424 14.61 0.50 16.69
C GLU A 424 15.86 0.06 17.47
N LEU A 425 16.96 0.79 17.29
CA LEU A 425 18.21 0.56 18.00
C LEU A 425 18.12 0.89 19.50
N LEU A 426 17.09 1.60 19.96
CA LEU A 426 16.89 1.91 21.38
C LEU A 426 16.45 0.70 22.19
N ALA A 427 15.93 -0.36 21.55
CA ALA A 427 15.65 -1.64 22.21
C ALA A 427 16.91 -2.28 22.83
N LEU A 428 18.11 -1.90 22.36
CA LEU A 428 19.37 -2.34 22.93
C LEU A 428 19.76 -1.57 24.21
N ARG A 429 19.02 -0.54 24.61
CA ARG A 429 19.32 0.25 25.82
C ARG A 429 19.31 -0.66 27.05
N GLY A 430 20.38 -0.60 27.83
CA GLY A 430 20.57 -1.46 29.01
C GLY A 430 21.25 -2.80 28.73
N THR A 431 21.53 -3.12 27.46
CA THR A 431 22.38 -4.26 27.08
C THR A 431 23.86 -3.86 27.08
N PRO A 432 24.81 -4.82 27.18
CA PRO A 432 26.24 -4.52 27.06
C PRO A 432 26.65 -3.84 25.75
N PHE A 433 25.86 -4.02 24.68
CA PHE A 433 26.11 -3.40 23.38
C PHE A 433 25.84 -1.90 23.39
N TRP A 434 24.97 -1.43 24.29
CA TRP A 434 24.65 0.00 24.40
C TRP A 434 25.86 0.84 24.78
N ASP A 435 26.81 0.30 25.53
CA ASP A 435 28.04 0.99 25.89
C ASP A 435 28.92 1.26 24.66
N THR A 436 28.85 0.38 23.66
CA THR A 436 29.61 0.50 22.41
C THR A 436 28.92 1.43 21.42
N TRP A 437 27.61 1.31 21.26
CA TRP A 437 26.88 2.00 20.17
C TRP A 437 26.03 3.18 20.63
N GLY A 438 25.68 3.27 21.90
CA GLY A 438 24.67 4.20 22.41
C GLY A 438 24.97 5.66 22.09
N THR A 439 26.25 6.05 22.02
CA THR A 439 26.65 7.42 21.63
C THR A 439 26.34 7.70 20.16
N GLU A 440 26.63 6.78 19.24
CA GLU A 440 26.32 6.96 17.82
C GLU A 440 24.81 6.85 17.58
N VAL A 441 24.11 5.93 18.24
CA VAL A 441 22.64 5.82 18.15
C VAL A 441 21.97 7.12 18.60
N ARG A 442 22.35 7.68 19.75
CA ARG A 442 21.85 8.99 20.22
C ARG A 442 22.08 10.10 19.19
N ARG A 443 23.29 10.16 18.62
CA ARG A 443 23.64 11.13 17.57
C ARG A 443 22.77 10.98 16.33
N LEU A 444 22.58 9.74 15.85
CA LEU A 444 21.75 9.45 14.68
C LEU A 444 20.27 9.79 14.94
N THR A 445 19.73 9.46 16.12
CA THR A 445 18.37 9.83 16.52
C THR A 445 18.17 11.35 16.53
N ALA A 446 19.11 12.11 17.12
CA ALA A 446 19.04 13.56 17.15
C ALA A 446 19.14 14.19 15.74
N LEU A 447 20.02 13.66 14.87
CA LEU A 447 20.15 14.11 13.48
C LEU A 447 18.87 13.84 12.67
N ALA A 448 18.32 12.63 12.77
CA ALA A 448 17.12 12.25 12.04
C ALA A 448 15.89 13.06 12.51
N GLY A 449 15.72 13.17 13.84
CA GLY A 449 14.66 13.97 14.45
C GLY A 449 14.74 15.45 14.10
N GLY A 450 15.93 16.05 14.19
CA GLY A 450 16.17 17.44 13.80
C GLY A 450 15.88 17.68 12.32
N ASN A 451 16.29 16.77 11.45
CA ASN A 451 15.99 16.85 10.02
C ASN A 451 14.49 16.77 9.73
N LEU A 452 13.78 15.83 10.35
CA LEU A 452 12.33 15.69 10.21
C LEU A 452 11.61 16.98 10.63
N LEU A 453 11.89 17.49 11.83
CA LEU A 453 11.22 18.68 12.37
C LEU A 453 11.55 19.95 11.57
N ALA A 454 12.78 20.10 11.09
CA ALA A 454 13.14 21.19 10.19
C ALA A 454 12.39 21.11 8.85
N SER A 455 12.23 19.91 8.29
CA SER A 455 11.53 19.68 7.03
C SER A 455 10.02 19.94 7.15
N VAL A 456 9.40 19.46 8.23
CA VAL A 456 7.99 19.72 8.58
C VAL A 456 7.72 21.21 8.74
N ARG A 457 8.58 21.94 9.46
CA ARG A 457 8.46 23.40 9.61
C ARG A 457 8.58 24.12 8.28
N ARG A 458 9.55 23.74 7.44
CA ARG A 458 9.72 24.31 6.09
C ARG A 458 8.50 24.08 5.21
N ALA A 459 7.80 22.96 5.39
CA ALA A 459 6.56 22.65 4.69
C ALA A 459 5.31 23.34 5.27
N GLY A 460 5.43 24.11 6.38
CA GLY A 460 4.29 24.71 7.06
C GLY A 460 3.35 23.68 7.68
N LEU A 461 3.89 22.52 8.07
CA LEU A 461 3.17 21.42 8.71
C LEU A 461 3.42 21.42 10.21
N ARG A 462 2.52 20.75 10.94
CA ARG A 462 2.66 20.45 12.37
C ARG A 462 2.42 18.96 12.55
N LEU A 463 3.31 18.25 13.24
CA LEU A 463 3.10 16.83 13.53
C LEU A 463 2.06 16.68 14.65
N PRO A 464 1.25 15.61 14.65
CA PRO A 464 0.50 15.20 15.83
C PRO A 464 1.48 14.96 16.98
N ASP A 465 1.13 15.39 18.20
CA ASP A 465 2.01 15.32 19.36
C ASP A 465 3.42 15.91 19.15
N GLN A 466 3.55 16.95 18.32
CA GLN A 466 4.84 17.58 18.02
C GLN A 466 5.62 18.00 19.27
N ALA A 467 4.96 18.52 20.32
CA ALA A 467 5.63 18.92 21.55
C ALA A 467 6.29 17.73 22.26
N PHE A 468 5.62 16.57 22.27
CA PHE A 468 6.20 15.32 22.76
C PHE A 468 7.40 14.91 21.91
N LEU A 469 7.28 14.89 20.57
CA LEU A 469 8.38 14.55 19.68
C LEU A 469 9.59 15.49 19.83
N GLU A 470 9.38 16.79 19.96
CA GLU A 470 10.45 17.77 20.15
C GLU A 470 11.18 17.55 21.48
N GLY A 471 10.44 17.35 22.58
CA GLY A 471 11.03 17.05 23.88
C GLY A 471 11.75 15.70 23.90
N TYR A 472 11.11 14.67 23.36
CA TYR A 472 11.65 13.31 23.27
C TYR A 472 12.93 13.27 22.42
N LEU A 473 12.87 13.73 21.17
CA LEU A 473 14.03 13.72 20.25
C LEU A 473 15.13 14.67 20.74
N GLY A 474 14.77 15.78 21.38
CA GLY A 474 15.73 16.71 21.99
C GLY A 474 16.52 16.10 23.17
N GLY A 475 15.97 15.08 23.83
CA GLY A 475 16.68 14.32 24.87
C GLY A 475 17.90 13.55 24.34
N PHE A 476 17.98 13.29 23.03
CA PHE A 476 19.12 12.60 22.41
C PHE A 476 20.24 13.55 21.97
N GLY A 477 19.96 14.87 21.90
CA GLY A 477 20.92 15.89 21.48
C GLY A 477 20.25 17.12 20.86
N PRO A 478 21.02 18.18 20.54
CA PRO A 478 20.48 19.40 19.97
C PRO A 478 19.84 19.15 18.60
N LEU A 479 18.58 19.56 18.46
CA LEU A 479 17.84 19.43 17.21
C LEU A 479 18.21 20.57 16.24
N ARG A 480 18.46 20.20 14.98
CA ARG A 480 18.86 21.15 13.93
C ARG A 480 17.71 22.11 13.55
N ALA A 481 18.06 23.35 13.23
CA ALA A 481 17.11 24.34 12.72
C ALA A 481 16.77 24.14 11.22
N LEU A 482 17.74 23.65 10.44
CA LEU A 482 17.63 23.49 8.98
C LEU A 482 17.67 22.01 8.59
N PRO A 483 16.97 21.61 7.50
CA PRO A 483 17.07 20.27 6.93
C PRO A 483 18.52 19.91 6.57
N MET A 484 18.83 18.62 6.55
CA MET A 484 20.09 18.11 6.04
C MET A 484 20.18 18.33 4.53
N ASP A 485 21.36 18.73 4.05
CA ASP A 485 21.67 18.69 2.62
C ASP A 485 21.85 17.23 2.15
N PRO A 486 21.89 16.98 0.82
CA PRO A 486 22.05 15.63 0.30
C PRO A 486 23.32 14.89 0.78
N ALA A 487 24.43 15.60 0.97
CA ALA A 487 25.68 14.97 1.41
C ALA A 487 25.58 14.51 2.88
N ALA A 488 25.00 15.33 3.74
CA ALA A 488 24.73 14.99 5.13
C ALA A 488 23.71 13.84 5.24
N LEU A 489 22.67 13.82 4.40
CA LEU A 489 21.72 12.71 4.33
C LEU A 489 22.40 11.39 3.93
N ASN A 490 23.28 11.42 2.94
CA ASN A 490 24.03 10.24 2.51
C ASN A 490 24.97 9.73 3.60
N ALA A 491 25.67 10.63 4.28
CA ALA A 491 26.54 10.27 5.41
C ALA A 491 25.75 9.67 6.59
N PHE A 492 24.59 10.25 6.91
CA PHE A 492 23.65 9.70 7.90
C PHE A 492 23.22 8.27 7.51
N HIS A 493 22.82 8.06 6.26
CA HIS A 493 22.35 6.77 5.80
C HIS A 493 23.45 5.70 5.84
N ALA A 494 24.68 6.05 5.40
CA ALA A 494 25.83 5.16 5.48
C ALA A 494 26.17 4.77 6.93
N ALA A 495 26.08 5.71 7.87
CA ALA A 495 26.31 5.44 9.29
C ALA A 495 25.26 4.49 9.87
N LEU A 496 23.99 4.67 9.50
CA LEU A 496 22.89 3.82 9.94
C LEU A 496 22.99 2.39 9.38
N LEU A 497 23.26 2.25 8.08
CA LEU A 497 23.43 0.94 7.43
C LEU A 497 24.59 0.12 8.00
N ARG A 498 25.61 0.78 8.56
CA ARG A 498 26.71 0.10 9.26
C ARG A 498 26.29 -0.50 10.59
N LEU A 499 25.30 0.08 11.28
CA LEU A 499 24.88 -0.34 12.62
C LEU A 499 23.72 -1.34 12.61
N LEU A 500 22.80 -1.21 11.66
CA LEU A 500 21.56 -2.00 11.62
C LEU A 500 21.76 -3.52 11.59
N PRO A 501 22.68 -4.09 10.77
CA PRO A 501 22.85 -5.54 10.71
C PRO A 501 23.32 -6.14 12.04
N ASP A 502 24.32 -5.51 12.66
CA ASP A 502 24.87 -5.96 13.94
C ASP A 502 23.81 -5.84 15.04
N ALA A 503 23.07 -4.73 15.08
CA ALA A 503 22.02 -4.51 16.06
C ALA A 503 20.87 -5.52 15.95
N HIS A 504 20.43 -5.84 14.74
CA HIS A 504 19.41 -6.87 14.52
C HIS A 504 19.89 -8.25 14.99
N ALA A 505 21.12 -8.63 14.64
CA ALA A 505 21.68 -9.90 15.07
C ALA A 505 21.74 -10.02 16.61
N GLN A 506 22.08 -8.93 17.31
CA GLN A 506 22.11 -8.92 18.78
C GLN A 506 20.72 -8.91 19.41
N ALA A 507 19.77 -8.14 18.87
CA ALA A 507 18.39 -8.16 19.34
C ALA A 507 17.77 -9.56 19.21
N GLN A 508 18.03 -10.25 18.09
CA GLN A 508 17.61 -11.64 17.89
C GLN A 508 18.26 -12.60 18.87
N ALA A 509 19.56 -12.44 19.16
CA ALA A 509 20.25 -13.27 20.14
C ALA A 509 19.72 -13.10 21.57
N LEU A 510 19.27 -11.89 21.93
CA LEU A 510 18.64 -11.60 23.22
C LEU A 510 17.20 -12.10 23.33
N ALA A 511 16.46 -12.09 22.21
CA ALA A 511 15.09 -12.59 22.14
C ALA A 511 15.01 -14.12 22.03
N ALA A 512 16.10 -14.77 21.60
CA ALA A 512 16.16 -16.22 21.54
C ALA A 512 15.88 -16.79 22.95
N PRO A 513 14.86 -17.68 23.11
CA PRO A 513 14.60 -18.29 24.40
C PRO A 513 15.89 -18.97 24.86
N ALA A 514 16.32 -18.68 26.09
CA ALA A 514 17.49 -19.32 26.67
C ALA A 514 17.35 -20.82 26.41
N GLU A 515 18.27 -21.41 25.62
CA GLU A 515 18.21 -22.81 25.24
C GLU A 515 17.90 -23.58 26.51
N ALA A 516 16.67 -24.10 26.61
CA ALA A 516 16.28 -24.88 27.76
C ALA A 516 17.34 -25.96 27.86
N PRO A 517 18.05 -26.09 29.00
CA PRO A 517 19.19 -26.99 29.10
C PRO A 517 18.71 -28.31 28.54
N VAL A 518 19.31 -28.73 27.42
CA VAL A 518 18.96 -29.98 26.75
C VAL A 518 19.21 -31.03 27.81
N LEU A 519 18.15 -31.39 28.53
CA LEU A 519 18.21 -32.45 29.53
C LEU A 519 18.78 -33.62 28.75
N PRO A 520 19.91 -34.21 29.21
CA PRO A 520 20.50 -35.34 28.50
C PRO A 520 19.36 -36.30 28.19
N GLN A 521 19.09 -36.51 26.91
CA GLN A 521 18.26 -37.63 26.49
C GLN A 521 19.07 -38.87 26.84
N GLU A 522 19.06 -39.26 28.11
CA GLU A 522 19.38 -40.61 28.52
C GLU A 522 18.44 -41.48 27.70
N ALA A 523 19.04 -42.14 26.72
CA ALA A 523 18.38 -43.03 25.79
C ALA A 523 17.40 -43.91 26.58
N ALA A 524 16.12 -43.75 26.25
CA ALA A 524 15.07 -44.65 26.69
C ALA A 524 15.31 -46.05 26.07
N ASN A 525 16.30 -46.76 26.59
CA ASN A 525 16.33 -48.22 26.63
C ASN A 525 15.42 -48.65 27.78
N LEU A 526 14.13 -48.35 27.67
CA LEU A 526 13.13 -49.00 28.49
C LEU A 526 12.73 -50.30 27.77
N PRO A 527 12.85 -51.48 28.42
CA PRO A 527 12.38 -52.73 27.85
C PRO A 527 10.85 -52.69 27.67
N PRO A 528 10.29 -53.46 26.72
CA PRO A 528 8.85 -53.46 26.45
C PRO A 528 8.07 -53.89 27.69
N ALA A 529 7.24 -52.97 28.19
CA ALA A 529 6.37 -53.22 29.34
C ALA A 529 5.25 -54.21 28.94
N GLY A 530 5.20 -55.34 29.64
CA GLY A 530 4.12 -56.31 29.53
C GLY A 530 2.79 -55.79 30.13
N PRO A 531 1.66 -56.46 29.82
CA PRO A 531 0.35 -56.03 30.28
C PRO A 531 0.17 -56.41 31.76
N THR A 532 0.21 -55.42 32.66
CA THR A 532 -0.22 -55.62 34.05
C THR A 532 -1.30 -54.61 34.40
N ARG A 533 -2.50 -55.14 34.57
CA ARG A 533 -3.71 -54.48 35.04
C ARG A 533 -3.60 -54.36 36.56
N ALA A 534 -3.57 -53.14 37.08
CA ALA A 534 -3.69 -52.85 38.51
C ALA A 534 -4.60 -51.64 38.72
N ASP A 535 -5.49 -51.77 39.71
CA ASP A 535 -6.51 -50.80 40.12
C ASP A 535 -5.92 -49.43 40.50
N PRO A 536 -6.64 -48.33 40.20
CA PRO A 536 -6.19 -46.99 40.55
C PRO A 536 -6.44 -46.70 42.03
N THR A 537 -5.36 -46.50 42.78
CA THR A 537 -5.42 -45.73 44.03
C THR A 537 -5.68 -44.26 43.69
N PRO A 538 -6.53 -43.55 44.45
CA PRO A 538 -6.86 -42.15 44.18
C PRO A 538 -5.60 -41.30 44.37
N ARG A 539 -5.05 -40.83 43.25
CA ARG A 539 -3.96 -39.86 43.20
C ARG A 539 -4.46 -38.56 43.85
N PRO A 540 -3.75 -37.98 44.83
CA PRO A 540 -4.16 -36.72 45.43
C PRO A 540 -4.28 -35.67 44.33
N VAL A 541 -5.48 -35.08 44.23
CA VAL A 541 -5.78 -34.00 43.28
C VAL A 541 -4.83 -32.86 43.63
N PRO A 542 -3.86 -32.50 42.76
CA PRO A 542 -3.01 -31.35 43.01
C PRO A 542 -3.89 -30.12 43.16
N ALA A 543 -3.59 -29.30 44.17
CA ALA A 543 -4.28 -28.04 44.42
C ALA A 543 -4.42 -27.28 43.10
N THR A 544 -5.65 -26.84 42.81
CA THR A 544 -5.98 -26.07 41.61
C THR A 544 -4.99 -24.91 41.53
N PRO A 545 -4.16 -24.80 40.48
CA PRO A 545 -3.22 -23.71 40.36
C PRO A 545 -3.99 -22.39 40.44
N ASP A 546 -3.49 -21.46 41.26
CA ASP A 546 -4.05 -20.12 41.40
C ASP A 546 -4.28 -19.54 40.00
N ALA A 547 -5.49 -19.03 39.76
CA ALA A 547 -5.82 -18.46 38.47
C ALA A 547 -4.77 -17.39 38.12
N PRO A 548 -4.26 -17.38 36.86
CA PRO A 548 -3.24 -16.42 36.48
C PRO A 548 -3.68 -14.99 36.78
N GLU A 549 -2.82 -14.23 37.47
CA GLU A 549 -3.07 -12.82 37.73
C GLU A 549 -2.98 -12.06 36.39
N TRP A 550 -4.10 -11.45 35.98
CA TRP A 550 -4.18 -10.79 34.68
C TRP A 550 -3.79 -9.30 34.78
N PRO A 551 -3.11 -8.74 33.76
CA PRO A 551 -2.81 -7.31 33.71
C PRO A 551 -4.06 -6.43 33.81
N ALA A 552 -3.92 -5.22 34.35
CA ALA A 552 -5.04 -4.30 34.58
C ALA A 552 -5.89 -4.01 33.32
N HIS A 553 -5.28 -3.94 32.14
CA HIS A 553 -6.00 -3.70 30.89
C HIS A 553 -6.87 -4.91 30.47
N VAL A 554 -6.46 -6.14 30.81
CA VAL A 554 -7.27 -7.36 30.63
C VAL A 554 -8.49 -7.33 31.53
N LEU A 555 -8.30 -6.96 32.80
CA LEU A 555 -9.40 -6.84 33.76
C LEU A 555 -10.41 -5.76 33.34
N GLY A 556 -9.95 -4.63 32.81
CA GLY A 556 -10.84 -3.58 32.29
C GLY A 556 -11.74 -4.07 31.15
N VAL A 557 -11.23 -4.89 30.23
CA VAL A 557 -12.04 -5.46 29.14
C VAL A 557 -12.97 -6.57 29.63
N ARG A 558 -12.52 -7.40 30.58
CA ARG A 558 -13.35 -8.43 31.20
C ARG A 558 -14.66 -7.87 31.74
N GLU A 559 -14.63 -6.74 32.43
CA GLU A 559 -15.84 -6.13 32.98
C GLU A 559 -16.89 -5.79 31.91
N HIS A 560 -16.47 -5.56 30.65
CA HIS A 560 -17.38 -5.31 29.53
C HIS A 560 -17.86 -6.57 28.81
N LEU A 561 -17.10 -7.68 28.90
CA LEU A 561 -17.35 -8.91 28.13
C LEU A 561 -17.82 -10.11 28.96
N ARG A 562 -17.75 -10.02 30.31
CA ARG A 562 -18.15 -11.10 31.22
C ARG A 562 -19.55 -11.62 30.88
N GLY A 563 -19.64 -12.93 30.67
CA GLY A 563 -20.88 -13.65 30.36
C GLY A 563 -21.42 -13.43 28.93
N ARG A 564 -20.65 -12.80 28.04
CA ARG A 564 -21.08 -12.51 26.66
C ARG A 564 -20.29 -13.31 25.63
N ARG A 565 -20.86 -13.40 24.42
CA ARG A 565 -20.25 -14.07 23.28
C ARG A 565 -19.26 -13.14 22.57
N MET A 566 -18.12 -13.69 22.19
CA MET A 566 -17.14 -13.04 21.32
C MET A 566 -16.97 -13.84 20.04
N VAL A 567 -16.92 -13.17 18.89
CA VAL A 567 -16.61 -13.79 17.60
C VAL A 567 -15.19 -13.40 17.20
N LEU A 568 -14.38 -14.36 16.82
CA LEU A 568 -13.01 -14.14 16.35
C LEU A 568 -12.83 -14.77 14.97
N LEU A 569 -12.41 -13.96 14.00
CA LEU A 569 -12.15 -14.40 12.64
C LEU A 569 -10.66 -14.28 12.32
N GLY A 570 -10.06 -15.42 11.99
CA GLY A 570 -8.70 -15.50 11.45
C GLY A 570 -7.79 -16.44 12.23
N GLY A 571 -6.61 -16.70 11.66
CA GLY A 571 -5.64 -17.63 12.21
C GLY A 571 -6.10 -19.08 12.15
N VAL A 572 -5.41 -19.92 12.90
CA VAL A 572 -5.77 -21.33 13.09
C VAL A 572 -6.30 -21.47 14.51
N PRO A 573 -7.56 -21.93 14.70
CA PRO A 573 -8.11 -22.18 16.02
C PRO A 573 -7.17 -23.04 16.87
N SER A 574 -6.85 -22.54 18.05
CA SER A 574 -5.92 -23.18 18.98
C SER A 574 -6.60 -23.36 20.32
N ALA A 575 -6.78 -24.61 20.75
CA ALA A 575 -7.48 -24.92 22.00
C ALA A 575 -6.86 -24.23 23.24
N PRO A 576 -5.52 -24.16 23.41
CA PRO A 576 -4.92 -23.39 24.49
C PRO A 576 -5.27 -21.90 24.46
N HIS A 577 -5.17 -21.26 23.29
CA HIS A 577 -5.52 -19.83 23.16
C HIS A 577 -7.02 -19.58 23.36
N HIS A 578 -7.86 -20.48 22.87
CA HIS A 578 -9.31 -20.42 23.04
C HIS A 578 -9.68 -20.45 24.53
N ALA A 579 -9.12 -21.42 25.28
CA ALA A 579 -9.31 -21.52 26.73
C ALA A 579 -8.75 -20.30 27.48
N ALA A 580 -7.59 -19.79 27.07
CA ALA A 580 -6.99 -18.61 27.68
C ALA A 580 -7.86 -17.36 27.50
N LEU A 581 -8.44 -17.15 26.32
CA LEU A 581 -9.34 -16.02 26.04
C LEU A 581 -10.68 -16.14 26.79
N LEU A 582 -11.28 -17.33 26.81
CA LEU A 582 -12.48 -17.60 27.62
C LEU A 582 -12.23 -17.28 29.10
N ALA A 583 -11.12 -17.77 29.67
CA ALA A 583 -10.78 -17.54 31.07
C ALA A 583 -10.43 -16.08 31.37
N ALA A 584 -9.68 -15.42 30.48
CA ALA A 584 -9.22 -14.05 30.70
C ALA A 584 -10.35 -13.01 30.66
N PHE A 585 -11.37 -13.24 29.83
CA PHE A 585 -12.51 -12.31 29.67
C PHE A 585 -13.82 -12.81 30.28
N GLU A 586 -13.81 -14.02 30.85
CA GLU A 586 -14.99 -14.67 31.44
C GLU A 586 -16.17 -14.73 30.44
N LEU A 587 -15.87 -15.07 29.18
CA LEU A 587 -16.85 -15.13 28.10
C LEU A 587 -17.81 -16.31 28.29
N SER A 588 -19.06 -16.17 27.83
CA SER A 588 -19.97 -17.31 27.71
C SER A 588 -19.54 -18.24 26.58
N GLU A 589 -19.05 -17.67 25.48
CA GLU A 589 -18.65 -18.39 24.29
C GLU A 589 -17.61 -17.60 23.49
N LEU A 590 -16.67 -18.31 22.88
CA LEU A 590 -15.77 -17.79 21.85
C LEU A 590 -15.99 -18.58 20.56
N ASP A 591 -16.64 -17.93 19.58
CA ASP A 591 -16.83 -18.44 18.23
C ASP A 591 -15.60 -18.08 17.38
N TRP A 592 -14.66 -19.02 17.26
CA TRP A 592 -13.41 -18.81 16.53
C TRP A 592 -13.47 -19.44 15.14
N ILE A 593 -13.69 -18.58 14.15
CA ILE A 593 -13.75 -18.92 12.73
C ILE A 593 -12.34 -18.92 12.15
N GLY A 594 -11.85 -20.08 11.74
CA GLY A 594 -10.52 -20.22 11.15
C GLY A 594 -10.41 -19.55 9.77
N SER A 595 -9.22 -19.07 9.40
CA SER A 595 -9.03 -18.41 8.09
C SER A 595 -9.38 -19.29 6.89
N ALA A 596 -9.17 -20.62 7.00
CA ALA A 596 -9.52 -21.56 5.94
C ALA A 596 -11.04 -21.78 5.81
N GLU A 597 -11.78 -21.62 6.90
CA GLU A 597 -13.23 -21.80 6.96
C GLU A 597 -13.97 -20.64 6.28
N TYR A 598 -13.34 -19.46 6.23
CA TYR A 598 -13.99 -18.22 5.77
C TYR A 598 -13.83 -17.91 4.28
N ALA A 599 -13.34 -18.87 3.48
CA ALA A 599 -12.96 -18.63 2.08
C ALA A 599 -14.07 -18.09 1.15
N HIS A 600 -15.35 -18.13 1.55
CA HIS A 600 -16.48 -17.77 0.69
C HIS A 600 -17.39 -16.65 1.22
N GLY A 601 -17.15 -16.10 2.41
CA GLY A 601 -17.91 -14.95 2.95
C GLY A 601 -19.43 -15.15 3.17
N THR A 602 -20.00 -16.29 2.74
CA THR A 602 -21.44 -16.57 2.71
C THR A 602 -22.06 -16.86 4.08
N HIS A 603 -21.27 -16.97 5.15
CA HIS A 603 -21.75 -17.30 6.49
C HIS A 603 -21.54 -16.21 7.53
N ALA A 604 -21.01 -15.05 7.15
CA ALA A 604 -20.74 -13.91 8.04
C ALA A 604 -21.92 -13.56 8.98
N GLN A 605 -23.13 -13.59 8.43
CA GLN A 605 -24.35 -13.24 9.14
C GLN A 605 -24.77 -14.27 10.19
N ALA A 606 -24.35 -15.53 10.07
CA ALA A 606 -24.71 -16.57 11.03
C ALA A 606 -23.92 -16.45 12.35
N HIS A 607 -22.71 -15.91 12.28
CA HIS A 607 -21.81 -15.83 13.44
C HIS A 607 -22.08 -14.61 14.35
N VAL A 608 -22.54 -13.49 13.79
CA VAL A 608 -22.73 -12.22 14.55
C VAL A 608 -24.13 -12.14 15.16
N THR A 609 -24.45 -12.99 16.12
CA THR A 609 -25.77 -13.05 16.77
C THR A 609 -26.07 -11.84 17.67
N PRO A 610 -27.33 -11.61 18.11
CA PRO A 610 -27.69 -10.50 19.02
C PRO A 610 -26.92 -10.50 20.36
N ASP A 611 -26.45 -11.65 20.84
CA ASP A 611 -25.64 -11.79 22.06
C ASP A 611 -24.13 -11.57 21.83
N THR A 612 -23.70 -11.39 20.58
CA THR A 612 -22.31 -11.07 20.26
C THR A 612 -21.95 -9.68 20.77
N ALA A 613 -21.05 -9.61 21.75
CA ALA A 613 -20.58 -8.36 22.34
C ALA A 613 -19.54 -7.66 21.46
N VAL A 614 -18.65 -8.43 20.84
CA VAL A 614 -17.57 -7.89 20.02
C VAL A 614 -17.12 -8.90 18.96
N VAL A 615 -16.73 -8.36 17.80
CA VAL A 615 -16.14 -9.13 16.69
C VAL A 615 -14.67 -8.78 16.54
N ILE A 616 -13.78 -9.77 16.56
CA ILE A 616 -12.34 -9.60 16.35
C ILE A 616 -11.98 -10.09 14.95
N LEU A 617 -11.27 -9.26 14.20
CA LEU A 617 -10.79 -9.54 12.84
C LEU A 617 -9.27 -9.60 12.87
N ALA A 618 -8.69 -10.79 12.88
CA ALA A 618 -7.24 -10.95 12.90
C ALA A 618 -6.65 -10.69 11.50
N ILE A 619 -6.09 -9.49 11.32
CA ILE A 619 -5.79 -8.92 10.00
C ILE A 619 -4.65 -9.63 9.27
N ARG A 620 -3.77 -10.34 10.01
CA ARG A 620 -2.64 -11.11 9.44
C ARG A 620 -3.08 -12.14 8.42
N TRP A 621 -4.28 -12.67 8.63
CA TRP A 621 -4.82 -13.75 7.84
C TRP A 621 -6.04 -13.29 7.01
N MET A 622 -6.26 -11.97 6.89
CA MET A 622 -7.35 -11.42 6.11
C MET A 622 -7.06 -11.49 4.60
N ALA A 623 -7.65 -12.46 3.92
CA ALA A 623 -7.98 -12.36 2.49
C ALA A 623 -9.20 -11.44 2.24
N HIS A 624 -9.47 -11.08 0.98
CA HIS A 624 -10.58 -10.20 0.59
C HIS A 624 -11.96 -10.56 1.17
N ALA A 625 -12.24 -11.86 1.41
CA ALA A 625 -13.51 -12.33 1.97
C ALA A 625 -13.80 -11.80 3.38
N HIS A 626 -12.78 -11.52 4.20
CA HIS A 626 -12.94 -11.22 5.62
C HIS A 626 -13.56 -9.84 5.91
N ASN A 627 -13.66 -8.97 4.91
CA ASN A 627 -14.35 -7.68 5.04
C ASN A 627 -15.86 -7.82 5.25
N THR A 628 -16.48 -8.93 4.84
CA THR A 628 -17.93 -9.13 5.01
C THR A 628 -18.32 -9.24 6.49
N LEU A 629 -17.52 -9.88 7.34
CA LEU A 629 -17.82 -9.95 8.78
C LEU A 629 -17.80 -8.56 9.44
N ARG A 630 -16.82 -7.74 9.06
CA ARG A 630 -16.73 -6.33 9.49
C ARG A 630 -17.99 -5.55 9.11
N ASP A 631 -18.39 -5.68 7.85
CA ASP A 631 -19.56 -4.98 7.31
C ASP A 631 -20.85 -5.46 8.00
N VAL A 632 -20.98 -6.76 8.29
CA VAL A 632 -22.09 -7.34 9.05
C VAL A 632 -22.12 -6.84 10.49
N ALA A 633 -20.98 -6.85 11.20
CA ALA A 633 -20.88 -6.34 12.57
C ALA A 633 -21.32 -4.88 12.64
N ARG A 634 -20.80 -4.06 11.72
CA ARG A 634 -21.20 -2.64 11.57
C ARG A 634 -22.69 -2.49 11.31
N ALA A 635 -23.27 -3.27 10.40
CA ALA A 635 -24.70 -3.20 10.08
C ALA A 635 -25.60 -3.60 11.26
N ARG A 636 -25.10 -4.46 12.16
CA ARG A 636 -25.80 -4.90 13.38
C ARG A 636 -25.51 -4.03 14.61
N GLY A 637 -24.69 -2.98 14.46
CA GLY A 637 -24.25 -2.16 15.60
C GLY A 637 -23.36 -2.90 16.60
N VAL A 638 -22.77 -4.02 16.20
CA VAL A 638 -21.83 -4.79 17.02
C VAL A 638 -20.43 -4.18 16.87
N PRO A 639 -19.76 -3.79 17.97
CA PRO A 639 -18.40 -3.31 17.91
C PRO A 639 -17.46 -4.34 17.28
N TYR A 640 -16.49 -3.86 16.50
CA TYR A 640 -15.48 -4.73 15.92
C TYR A 640 -14.07 -4.18 16.10
N VAL A 641 -13.10 -5.09 16.20
CA VAL A 641 -11.68 -4.81 16.44
C VAL A 641 -10.86 -5.37 15.29
N MET A 642 -10.01 -4.56 14.69
CA MET A 642 -9.01 -4.99 13.72
C MET A 642 -7.75 -5.38 14.50
N HIS A 643 -7.46 -6.67 14.61
CA HIS A 643 -6.42 -7.20 15.47
C HIS A 643 -5.13 -7.49 14.67
N PRO A 644 -4.00 -6.80 14.93
CA PRO A 644 -2.78 -6.92 14.12
C PRO A 644 -2.16 -8.30 14.17
N GLY A 645 -1.96 -8.85 15.36
CA GLY A 645 -1.10 -10.01 15.53
C GLY A 645 -1.09 -10.48 16.96
N GLY A 646 -0.62 -11.71 17.17
CA GLY A 646 -0.77 -12.42 18.44
C GLY A 646 -2.23 -12.78 18.73
N LEU A 647 -2.47 -13.68 19.67
CA LEU A 647 -3.81 -13.93 20.22
C LEU A 647 -3.73 -14.12 21.75
N SER A 648 -2.72 -13.48 22.36
CA SER A 648 -2.60 -13.44 23.81
C SER A 648 -3.77 -12.60 24.38
N PRO A 649 -4.31 -12.95 25.57
CA PRO A 649 -5.36 -12.16 26.18
C PRO A 649 -4.98 -10.69 26.39
N SER A 650 -3.73 -10.40 26.73
CA SER A 650 -3.23 -9.02 26.88
C SER A 650 -3.37 -8.22 25.58
N SER A 651 -2.94 -8.80 24.47
CA SER A 651 -3.04 -8.17 23.15
C SER A 651 -4.47 -7.86 22.77
N VAL A 652 -5.34 -8.87 22.86
CA VAL A 652 -6.74 -8.78 22.50
C VAL A 652 -7.44 -7.73 23.37
N ALA A 653 -7.18 -7.75 24.68
CA ALA A 653 -7.72 -6.77 25.61
C ALA A 653 -7.28 -5.34 25.26
N TRP A 654 -6.00 -5.14 25.00
CA TRP A 654 -5.49 -3.82 24.68
C TRP A 654 -6.14 -3.26 23.41
N GLN A 655 -6.30 -4.09 22.37
CA GLN A 655 -6.96 -3.68 21.12
C GLN A 655 -8.45 -3.38 21.32
N ILE A 656 -9.16 -4.19 22.10
CA ILE A 656 -10.57 -3.93 22.46
C ILE A 656 -10.69 -2.60 23.22
N GLY A 657 -9.84 -2.40 24.23
CA GLY A 657 -9.81 -1.20 25.04
C GLY A 657 -9.56 0.07 24.21
N ARG A 658 -8.65 0.01 23.24
CA ARG A 658 -8.30 1.16 22.39
C ARG A 658 -9.32 1.43 21.29
N GLN A 659 -9.85 0.40 20.65
CA GLN A 659 -10.68 0.58 19.45
C GLN A 659 -12.16 0.77 19.77
N VAL A 660 -12.69 0.11 20.82
CA VAL A 660 -14.15 0.00 21.02
C VAL A 660 -14.65 0.14 22.46
N SER A 661 -13.79 0.47 23.43
CA SER A 661 -14.19 0.60 24.86
C SER A 661 -15.40 1.52 25.08
N GLN A 662 -15.48 2.65 24.39
CA GLN A 662 -16.61 3.58 24.50
C GLN A 662 -17.93 2.96 24.00
N GLN A 663 -17.89 2.19 22.92
CA GLN A 663 -19.09 1.53 22.37
C GLN A 663 -19.57 0.42 23.31
N LEU A 664 -18.64 -0.37 23.87
CA LEU A 664 -18.96 -1.41 24.85
C LEU A 664 -19.58 -0.82 26.13
N GLY A 665 -19.09 0.33 26.60
CA GLY A 665 -19.68 1.03 27.75
C GLY A 665 -21.11 1.52 27.50
N GLN A 666 -21.41 1.98 26.28
CA GLN A 666 -22.76 2.40 25.89
C GLN A 666 -23.73 1.21 25.81
N GLN A 667 -23.29 0.08 25.26
CA GLN A 667 -24.11 -1.14 25.19
C GLN A 667 -24.43 -1.68 26.59
N ALA A 668 -23.45 -1.74 27.49
CA ALA A 668 -23.67 -2.16 28.87
C ALA A 668 -24.70 -1.27 29.60
N GLY A 669 -24.70 0.04 29.31
CA GLY A 669 -25.70 0.98 29.85
C GLY A 669 -27.10 0.80 29.26
N GLN A 670 -27.22 0.36 28.00
CA GLN A 670 -28.50 0.04 27.36
C GLN A 670 -29.09 -1.25 27.89
N ASP A 671 -28.26 -2.29 28.06
CA ASP A 671 -28.66 -3.59 28.61
C ASP A 671 -29.05 -3.49 30.10
N ALA A 672 -28.47 -2.53 30.83
CA ALA A 672 -28.80 -2.23 32.23
C ALA A 672 -29.98 -1.24 32.40
N GLY A 673 -30.58 -0.73 31.32
CA GLY A 673 -31.76 0.15 31.35
C GLY A 673 -32.97 -0.54 32.01
N PRO A 674 -33.85 0.22 32.68
CA PRO A 674 -34.83 -0.33 33.61
C PRO A 674 -35.78 -1.30 32.91
N ALA A 675 -35.75 -2.56 33.33
CA ALA A 675 -36.76 -3.53 33.01
C ALA A 675 -38.13 -3.04 33.55
N LEU A 676 -38.94 -2.48 32.64
CA LEU A 676 -40.38 -2.16 32.75
C LEU A 676 -40.83 -1.18 33.85
N PRO A 677 -41.76 -0.25 33.54
CA PRO A 677 -42.94 -0.11 34.37
C PRO A 677 -43.99 -1.14 33.96
N ASP A 678 -44.56 -1.80 34.97
CA ASP A 678 -45.74 -2.65 34.92
C ASP A 678 -46.82 -2.06 34.01
N ASN A 679 -47.19 -2.81 32.99
CA ASN A 679 -48.43 -2.59 32.28
C ASN A 679 -49.52 -3.39 33.02
N THR A 680 -50.04 -2.83 34.12
CA THR A 680 -51.29 -3.26 34.75
C THR A 680 -52.21 -2.06 35.01
N GLY A 681 -53.38 -2.06 34.34
CA GLY A 681 -54.53 -1.13 34.51
C GLY A 681 -54.59 -0.04 33.43
N ASP A 682 -55.54 0.02 32.48
CA ASP A 682 -56.93 -0.47 32.38
C ASP A 682 -57.24 -1.11 31.00
#